data_AF-B9NM69-F1
#
_entry.id   AF-B9NM69-F1
#
_cell.length_a   1.000
_cell.length_b   1.000
_cell.length_c   1.000
_cell.angle_alpha   90.00
_cell.angle_beta   90.00
_cell.angle_gamma   90.00
#
_symmetry.space_group_name_H-M   'P 1'
#
loop_
_entity.id
_entity.type
_entity.pdbx_description
1 polymer ?
#
loop_
_entity_poly.entity_id
_entity_poly.type
_entity_poly.pdbx_seq_one_letter_code
_entity_poly.pdbx_strand_id
1 'polypeptide(L)'
;MAPITAWLSLWLPDVRQQVLDVEPTLLFRQGLPSALPLDLKAEILRAYVKQYSNKDWCRTGVDAENLRRIADSNLTPVVRELWVEGYTGHDSREILLDFIYAAPISECADLALDAALDSEIGPVHQTYGAWGVLDGGTDEQKQVLADALLQGHMSERVTRNILPRLVPQYISIDEAFTHIESMEEIPNSVHGLNYTIYQISKNAEVSRSDQISLRSHLADAIWQTRRADCRMYQAHSEKDHYQDGLIAACAASIPTTGENSRVWARAVAIATHFGERRESIIAKEETKAVWVALGENPVLRASLFWACLEMADELEGHEDDWPRFIRSISESRRSTRLDDSDLEWLLPALENDAPENQRGVAFEAVKYFFDLRNNADLAQSVSQRIQDKPAWCETLHQILNPQPREPDEFELEMQARDAEHEQEEAKRVKDWVEWRSEVLADPDFLMGGDRRIGVLFDAHKVIEQGMERDSHWGLWDSHLIASTFSEQFLERYRAELSKYWRETEVLLPSEREANERNAIYDKYLLALAAVKAEAEVSGWETRLAHEEAIQASRIACLELNGFGSYYVELDRAHPDAMAQVIVQECLAQLNQLSETGRASMLHDICYHGTDNMKSAFAAHVAPQLDTTPLDDIPGVRDALDYAVRIVSTHGSDEERQVVTNALQSELPGDEDWPSGFKISLLATLDPEIGCQAILDETRDLDDSSQRSEAVAIFASVFGDRHDRKIPNLNSVPAERRVPLLRDLILRAYQAVRRDEDVSHDGVFSPGIRDNAQDARSFLFDTLLEVRNPAVLSVLHELADRPEFSHMPDRLRQMSYEIAAQISDDTPYPLPAFQALDRENAFIPYDNRSLFTAMMGRLDAFEHDILHAEDRPIKALRLLDQESDLRSFISNWLRGRDRGVFDFTQEAVVADENRTDLRLHPKSLQEYATVELKRETWSISEFETALHDQLVGQYLQHERCKVGCLLICQRVQKQWRNPEGGPMWGLQEVVIHLQTQANELMSQNPELHLSIKGIDYS
;
A
#
# COMPACT_ATOMS: atom_id res chain seq x y z
N MET A 1 21.11 15.47 -8.35
CA MET A 1 22.40 15.35 -9.12
C MET A 1 23.19 14.04 -8.88
N ALA A 2 22.69 13.10 -8.08
CA ALA A 2 23.46 11.95 -7.57
C ALA A 2 24.13 11.05 -8.64
N PRO A 3 23.45 10.59 -9.72
CA PRO A 3 24.08 9.69 -10.70
C PRO A 3 25.25 10.33 -11.46
N ILE A 4 25.12 11.61 -11.81
CA ILE A 4 26.17 12.37 -12.50
C ILE A 4 27.36 12.57 -11.57
N THR A 5 27.11 12.92 -10.31
CA THR A 5 28.17 13.12 -9.31
C THR A 5 28.96 11.83 -9.06
N ALA A 6 28.27 10.69 -8.95
CA ALA A 6 28.90 9.38 -8.84
C ALA A 6 29.77 9.06 -10.06
N TRP A 7 29.31 9.37 -11.27
CA TRP A 7 30.08 9.15 -12.50
C TRP A 7 31.32 10.07 -12.59
N LEU A 8 31.18 11.35 -12.24
CA LEU A 8 32.29 12.31 -12.19
C LEU A 8 33.35 11.91 -11.15
N SER A 9 32.95 11.32 -10.01
CA SER A 9 33.88 10.82 -8.99
C SER A 9 34.87 9.77 -9.53
N LEU A 10 34.52 9.07 -10.62
CA LEU A 10 35.42 8.11 -11.27
C LEU A 10 36.64 8.80 -11.88
N TRP A 11 36.50 10.05 -12.31
CA TRP A 11 37.51 10.78 -13.10
C TRP A 11 38.09 12.00 -12.40
N LEU A 12 37.35 12.59 -11.47
CA LEU A 12 37.72 13.82 -10.76
C LEU A 12 37.98 13.50 -9.28
N PRO A 13 39.26 13.42 -8.85
CA PRO A 13 39.61 13.12 -7.45
C PRO A 13 38.99 14.09 -6.44
N ASP A 14 38.90 15.37 -6.77
CA ASP A 14 38.32 16.38 -5.86
C ASP A 14 36.83 16.15 -5.62
N VAL A 15 36.08 15.79 -6.68
CA VAL A 15 34.66 15.41 -6.58
C VAL A 15 34.51 14.13 -5.77
N ARG A 16 35.38 13.15 -6.01
CA ARG A 16 35.38 11.90 -5.24
C ARG A 16 35.60 12.14 -3.76
N GLN A 17 36.59 12.96 -3.39
CA GLN A 17 36.88 13.25 -1.99
C GLN A 17 35.67 13.90 -1.32
N GLN A 18 35.02 14.87 -1.98
CA GLN A 18 33.79 15.47 -1.46
C GLN A 18 32.65 14.45 -1.30
N VAL A 19 32.48 13.53 -2.27
CA VAL A 19 31.48 12.46 -2.15
C VAL A 19 31.79 11.55 -0.96
N LEU A 20 33.04 11.14 -0.76
CA LEU A 20 33.44 10.30 0.37
C LEU A 20 33.24 11.00 1.72
N ASP A 21 33.46 12.31 1.78
CA ASP A 21 33.30 13.09 3.01
C ASP A 21 31.82 13.38 3.35
N VAL A 22 30.92 13.35 2.37
CA VAL A 22 29.50 13.76 2.51
C VAL A 22 28.53 12.58 2.41
N GLU A 23 28.62 11.75 1.35
CA GLU A 23 27.69 10.66 1.01
C GLU A 23 28.45 9.45 0.41
N PRO A 24 29.26 8.71 1.18
CA PRO A 24 30.02 7.55 0.69
C PRO A 24 29.10 6.43 0.16
N THR A 25 27.88 6.30 0.72
CA THR A 25 26.76 5.46 0.27
C THR A 25 26.42 5.61 -1.21
N LEU A 26 26.64 6.80 -1.79
CA LEU A 26 26.38 7.06 -3.21
C LEU A 26 27.17 6.11 -4.13
N LEU A 27 28.43 5.84 -3.79
CA LEU A 27 29.34 5.03 -4.61
C LEU A 27 29.10 3.53 -4.49
N PHE A 28 28.24 3.10 -3.56
CA PHE A 28 27.73 1.72 -3.53
C PHE A 28 26.63 1.48 -4.55
N ARG A 29 25.81 2.50 -4.85
CA ARG A 29 24.57 2.35 -5.62
C ARG A 29 24.64 2.92 -7.04
N GLN A 30 25.49 3.93 -7.27
CA GLN A 30 25.55 4.70 -8.52
C GLN A 30 26.93 4.64 -9.19
N GLY A 31 27.01 5.07 -10.45
CA GLY A 31 28.24 5.03 -11.24
C GLY A 31 28.50 3.63 -11.82
N LEU A 32 29.66 3.04 -11.49
CA LEU A 32 30.02 1.67 -11.88
C LEU A 32 30.71 0.91 -10.72
N PRO A 33 29.98 0.56 -9.63
CA PRO A 33 30.57 -0.01 -8.41
C PRO A 33 31.45 -1.25 -8.64
N SER A 34 31.06 -2.12 -9.56
CA SER A 34 31.80 -3.34 -9.92
C SER A 34 33.09 -3.11 -10.70
N ALA A 35 33.24 -1.93 -11.32
CA ALA A 35 34.43 -1.54 -12.06
C ALA A 35 35.42 -0.71 -11.23
N LEU A 36 35.10 -0.43 -9.95
CA LEU A 36 35.97 0.36 -9.08
C LEU A 36 37.24 -0.41 -8.73
N PRO A 37 38.44 0.22 -8.79
CA PRO A 37 39.68 -0.38 -8.30
C PRO A 37 39.59 -0.74 -6.81
N LEU A 38 40.31 -1.78 -6.39
CA LEU A 38 40.31 -2.27 -5.01
C LEU A 38 40.62 -1.17 -3.97
N ASP A 39 41.59 -0.30 -4.26
CA ASP A 39 41.96 0.82 -3.38
C ASP A 39 40.79 1.79 -3.16
N LEU A 40 40.01 2.06 -4.21
CA LEU A 40 38.83 2.92 -4.12
C LEU A 40 37.68 2.24 -3.36
N LYS A 41 37.47 0.93 -3.56
CA LYS A 41 36.52 0.16 -2.75
C LYS A 41 36.87 0.23 -1.26
N ALA A 42 38.17 0.15 -0.94
CA ALA A 42 38.66 0.29 0.42
C ALA A 42 38.45 1.71 0.99
N GLU A 43 38.72 2.75 0.21
CA GLU A 43 38.43 4.15 0.59
C GLU A 43 36.95 4.38 0.89
N ILE A 44 36.06 3.85 0.04
CA ILE A 44 34.61 3.93 0.23
C ILE A 44 34.19 3.27 1.54
N LEU A 45 34.68 2.06 1.83
CA LEU A 45 34.35 1.34 3.05
C LEU A 45 34.88 2.07 4.30
N ARG A 46 36.10 2.61 4.26
CA ARG A 46 36.66 3.43 5.36
C ARG A 46 35.83 4.68 5.61
N ALA A 47 35.45 5.39 4.55
CA ALA A 47 34.62 6.59 4.65
C ALA A 47 33.24 6.28 5.27
N TYR A 48 32.60 5.19 4.82
CA TYR A 48 31.33 4.73 5.38
C TYR A 48 31.45 4.39 6.87
N VAL A 49 32.43 3.57 7.27
CA VAL A 49 32.62 3.21 8.68
C VAL A 49 32.91 4.43 9.54
N LYS A 50 33.76 5.35 9.08
CA LYS A 50 34.05 6.60 9.78
C LYS A 50 32.80 7.46 10.00
N GLN A 51 31.85 7.46 9.06
CA GLN A 51 30.64 8.28 9.14
C GLN A 51 29.57 7.66 10.05
N TYR A 52 29.49 6.33 10.13
CA TYR A 52 28.41 5.63 10.82
C TYR A 52 28.84 4.88 12.09
N SER A 53 30.14 4.85 12.42
CA SER A 53 30.62 4.36 13.71
C SER A 53 30.05 5.20 14.86
N ASN A 54 29.79 4.55 16.00
CA ASN A 54 29.19 5.14 17.20
C ASN A 54 27.79 5.79 17.02
N LYS A 55 27.11 5.53 15.90
CA LYS A 55 25.73 5.95 15.67
C LYS A 55 24.76 4.79 15.86
N ASP A 56 23.58 5.11 16.36
CA ASP A 56 22.46 4.18 16.34
C ASP A 56 21.88 4.06 14.91
N TRP A 57 20.83 3.27 14.73
CA TRP A 57 20.19 3.01 13.44
C TRP A 57 19.90 4.30 12.65
N CYS A 58 20.56 4.45 11.51
CA CYS A 58 20.42 5.57 10.58
C CYS A 58 19.66 5.17 9.31
N ARG A 59 19.43 3.86 9.07
CA ARG A 59 18.81 3.31 7.85
C ARG A 59 19.59 3.69 6.57
N THR A 60 20.91 3.71 6.68
CA THR A 60 21.83 4.02 5.57
C THR A 60 22.36 2.77 4.88
N GLY A 61 21.90 1.60 5.34
CA GLY A 61 22.21 0.29 4.78
C GLY A 61 22.15 0.24 3.25
N VAL A 62 23.01 -0.59 2.68
CA VAL A 62 23.12 -0.83 1.25
C VAL A 62 22.44 -2.16 0.97
N ASP A 63 21.46 -2.21 0.06
CA ASP A 63 20.81 -3.46 -0.27
C ASP A 63 21.82 -4.51 -0.78
N ALA A 64 21.48 -5.79 -0.58
CA ALA A 64 22.37 -6.90 -0.89
C ALA A 64 22.82 -6.94 -2.36
N GLU A 65 22.01 -6.44 -3.30
CA GLU A 65 22.37 -6.40 -4.72
C GLU A 65 23.48 -5.38 -4.97
N ASN A 66 23.32 -4.15 -4.46
CA ASN A 66 24.32 -3.09 -4.59
C ASN A 66 25.60 -3.43 -3.82
N LEU A 67 25.48 -4.06 -2.65
CA LEU A 67 26.64 -4.50 -1.89
C LEU A 67 27.47 -5.55 -2.64
N ARG A 68 26.84 -6.55 -3.26
CA ARG A 68 27.53 -7.57 -4.07
C ARG A 68 28.31 -6.97 -5.24
N ARG A 69 27.92 -5.81 -5.76
CA ARG A 69 28.65 -5.15 -6.84
C ARG A 69 29.98 -4.56 -6.37
N ILE A 70 30.12 -4.18 -5.10
CA ILE A 70 31.37 -3.64 -4.55
C ILE A 70 32.19 -4.71 -3.82
N ALA A 71 31.52 -5.70 -3.23
CA ALA A 71 32.15 -6.72 -2.41
C ALA A 71 33.24 -7.50 -3.17
N ASP A 72 34.37 -7.72 -2.50
CA ASP A 72 35.60 -8.29 -3.07
C ASP A 72 36.38 -8.97 -1.95
N SER A 73 36.77 -10.23 -2.13
CA SER A 73 37.49 -10.98 -1.10
C SER A 73 38.88 -10.38 -0.79
N ASN A 74 39.45 -9.57 -1.68
CA ASN A 74 40.71 -8.87 -1.39
C ASN A 74 40.54 -7.71 -0.38
N LEU A 75 39.31 -7.38 0.04
CA LEU A 75 39.03 -6.39 1.09
C LEU A 75 39.19 -6.95 2.51
N THR A 76 39.54 -8.23 2.70
CA THR A 76 39.82 -8.84 4.02
C THR A 76 40.64 -7.95 4.95
N PRO A 77 41.80 -7.38 4.53
CA PRO A 77 42.61 -6.57 5.43
C PRO A 77 41.88 -5.32 5.90
N VAL A 78 41.03 -4.73 5.04
CA VAL A 78 40.26 -3.52 5.30
C VAL A 78 39.09 -3.82 6.24
N VAL A 79 38.39 -4.93 6.03
CA VAL A 79 37.32 -5.37 6.95
C VAL A 79 37.87 -5.60 8.36
N ARG A 80 39.01 -6.29 8.48
CA ARG A 80 39.68 -6.51 9.77
C ARG A 80 40.22 -5.22 10.40
N GLU A 81 40.77 -4.31 9.59
CA GLU A 81 41.19 -2.97 10.02
C GLU A 81 40.04 -2.20 10.66
N LEU A 82 38.87 -2.22 10.02
CA LEU A 82 37.72 -1.41 10.40
C LEU A 82 36.83 -2.05 11.46
N TRP A 83 36.98 -3.35 11.75
CA TRP A 83 36.06 -4.10 12.59
C TRP A 83 35.78 -3.43 13.93
N VAL A 84 36.83 -3.10 14.71
CA VAL A 84 36.67 -2.56 16.07
C VAL A 84 35.90 -1.23 16.07
N GLU A 85 36.18 -0.36 15.10
CA GLU A 85 35.48 0.93 14.97
C GLU A 85 34.06 0.74 14.44
N GLY A 86 33.90 0.00 13.35
CA GLY A 86 32.61 -0.21 12.69
C GLY A 86 31.62 -1.00 13.54
N TYR A 87 32.08 -1.89 14.41
CA TYR A 87 31.21 -2.68 15.29
C TYR A 87 30.46 -1.83 16.33
N THR A 88 30.92 -0.60 16.60
CA THR A 88 30.28 0.33 17.56
C THR A 88 28.99 0.97 17.03
N GLY A 89 28.80 1.04 15.71
CA GLY A 89 27.64 1.66 15.07
C GLY A 89 26.70 0.63 14.46
N HIS A 90 25.40 0.94 14.41
CA HIS A 90 24.39 0.03 13.86
C HIS A 90 24.64 -0.28 12.38
N ASP A 91 24.59 0.73 11.50
CA ASP A 91 24.72 0.55 10.05
C ASP A 91 26.15 0.20 9.61
N SER A 92 27.18 0.61 10.37
CA SER A 92 28.58 0.22 10.12
C SER A 92 28.87 -1.23 10.49
N ARG A 93 28.22 -1.76 11.53
CA ARG A 93 28.27 -3.19 11.84
C ARG A 93 27.53 -4.00 10.79
N GLU A 94 26.31 -3.57 10.43
CA GLU A 94 25.48 -4.21 9.41
C GLU A 94 26.26 -4.40 8.10
N ILE A 95 26.85 -3.33 7.57
CA ILE A 95 27.56 -3.40 6.30
C ILE A 95 28.78 -4.32 6.38
N LEU A 96 29.53 -4.34 7.49
CA LEU A 96 30.70 -5.21 7.62
C LEU A 96 30.30 -6.69 7.66
N LEU A 97 29.21 -7.02 8.37
CA LEU A 97 28.64 -8.36 8.39
C LEU A 97 28.13 -8.78 7.01
N ASP A 98 27.40 -7.89 6.33
CA ASP A 98 26.91 -8.15 4.98
C ASP A 98 28.07 -8.30 3.98
N PHE A 99 29.20 -7.60 4.14
CA PHE A 99 30.38 -7.80 3.29
C PHE A 99 30.98 -9.20 3.47
N ILE A 100 31.07 -9.68 4.71
CA ILE A 100 31.57 -11.03 5.00
C ILE A 100 30.67 -12.08 4.35
N TYR A 101 29.35 -11.87 4.39
CA TYR A 101 28.35 -12.74 3.80
C TYR A 101 28.26 -12.65 2.26
N ALA A 102 28.24 -11.44 1.68
CA ALA A 102 27.92 -11.18 0.28
C ALA A 102 29.04 -11.53 -0.72
N ALA A 103 30.31 -11.47 -0.29
CA ALA A 103 31.46 -11.94 -1.08
C ALA A 103 32.32 -12.91 -0.24
N PRO A 104 31.74 -14.06 0.17
CA PRO A 104 32.21 -14.94 1.25
C PRO A 104 33.68 -14.77 1.61
N ILE A 105 33.96 -13.92 2.60
CA ILE A 105 35.33 -13.61 3.03
C ILE A 105 35.69 -14.58 4.16
N SER A 106 36.11 -15.78 3.77
CA SER A 106 36.42 -16.86 4.72
C SER A 106 37.42 -16.46 5.80
N GLU A 107 38.40 -15.61 5.46
CA GLU A 107 39.37 -15.10 6.42
C GLU A 107 38.78 -14.11 7.43
N CYS A 108 37.49 -13.77 7.39
CA CYS A 108 36.80 -12.95 8.41
C CYS A 108 35.68 -13.71 9.13
N ALA A 109 35.57 -15.03 8.93
CA ALA A 109 34.52 -15.85 9.55
C ALA A 109 34.61 -15.90 11.09
N ASP A 110 35.80 -15.70 11.66
CA ASP A 110 35.98 -15.50 13.11
C ASP A 110 35.21 -14.29 13.63
N LEU A 111 35.27 -13.16 12.92
CA LEU A 111 34.54 -11.94 13.29
C LEU A 111 33.03 -12.12 13.18
N ALA A 112 32.58 -12.82 12.13
CA ALA A 112 31.17 -13.15 11.93
C ALA A 112 30.65 -14.10 13.02
N LEU A 113 31.48 -15.05 13.47
CA LEU A 113 31.15 -15.95 14.58
C LEU A 113 31.04 -15.18 15.90
N ASP A 114 31.98 -14.29 16.20
CA ASP A 114 31.91 -13.43 17.39
C ASP A 114 30.60 -12.62 17.41
N ALA A 115 30.21 -12.05 16.26
CA ALA A 115 28.95 -11.31 16.13
C ALA A 115 27.70 -12.20 16.25
N ALA A 116 27.73 -13.42 15.70
CA ALA A 116 26.62 -14.36 15.81
C ALA A 116 26.35 -14.78 17.27
N LEU A 117 27.38 -14.77 18.11
CA LEU A 117 27.33 -15.17 19.52
C LEU A 117 27.21 -13.99 20.49
N ASP A 118 27.21 -12.74 19.98
CA ASP A 118 27.15 -11.55 20.80
C ASP A 118 25.70 -11.24 21.22
N SER A 119 25.38 -11.40 22.51
CA SER A 119 24.05 -11.14 23.05
C SER A 119 23.70 -9.65 23.17
N GLU A 120 24.68 -8.75 23.03
CA GLU A 120 24.48 -7.30 23.18
C GLU A 120 23.96 -6.66 21.88
N ILE A 121 23.94 -7.40 20.77
CA ILE A 121 23.53 -6.89 19.45
C ILE A 121 22.15 -7.44 19.05
N GLY A 122 21.45 -6.70 18.19
CA GLY A 122 20.11 -7.08 17.74
C GLY A 122 20.08 -8.40 16.94
N PRO A 123 18.96 -9.17 16.97
CA PRO A 123 18.82 -10.46 16.29
C PRO A 123 19.13 -10.45 14.79
N VAL A 124 18.90 -9.32 14.10
CA VAL A 124 19.21 -9.18 12.66
C VAL A 124 20.71 -9.27 12.40
N HIS A 125 21.53 -8.55 13.18
CA HIS A 125 22.98 -8.63 13.06
C HIS A 125 23.53 -9.99 13.48
N GLN A 126 22.99 -10.61 14.52
CA GLN A 126 23.33 -11.99 14.88
C GLN A 126 23.08 -12.95 13.71
N THR A 127 21.96 -12.77 13.00
CA THR A 127 21.58 -13.57 11.83
C THR A 127 22.58 -13.36 10.67
N TYR A 128 22.99 -12.12 10.40
CA TYR A 128 24.00 -11.82 9.36
C TYR A 128 25.37 -12.41 9.71
N GLY A 129 25.78 -12.33 10.98
CA GLY A 129 27.00 -13.01 11.45
C GLY A 129 26.91 -14.52 11.24
N ALA A 130 25.80 -15.14 11.63
CA ALA A 130 25.59 -16.57 11.46
C ALA A 130 25.59 -16.99 9.97
N TRP A 131 24.97 -16.21 9.08
CA TRP A 131 25.05 -16.46 7.63
C TRP A 131 26.47 -16.32 7.09
N GLY A 132 27.24 -15.33 7.57
CA GLY A 132 28.66 -15.21 7.24
C GLY A 132 29.48 -16.45 7.61
N VAL A 133 29.22 -17.04 8.79
CA VAL A 133 29.85 -18.30 9.21
C VAL A 133 29.40 -19.49 8.34
N LEU A 134 28.11 -19.59 8.02
CA LEU A 134 27.57 -20.68 7.22
C LEU A 134 28.13 -20.70 5.79
N ASP A 135 28.36 -19.54 5.19
CA ASP A 135 28.86 -19.40 3.82
C ASP A 135 30.40 -19.39 3.72
N GLY A 136 31.08 -18.78 4.69
CA GLY A 136 32.53 -18.56 4.63
C GLY A 136 33.37 -19.31 5.67
N GLY A 137 32.77 -19.82 6.75
CA GLY A 137 33.47 -20.40 7.90
C GLY A 137 33.95 -21.84 7.72
N THR A 138 34.86 -22.26 8.60
CA THR A 138 35.32 -23.66 8.68
C THR A 138 34.28 -24.58 9.30
N ASP A 139 34.42 -25.89 9.13
CA ASP A 139 33.54 -26.87 9.76
C ASP A 139 33.55 -26.74 11.29
N GLU A 140 34.69 -26.43 11.90
CA GLU A 140 34.76 -26.19 13.35
C GLU A 140 33.92 -24.96 13.75
N GLN A 141 33.94 -23.88 12.98
CA GLN A 141 33.17 -22.67 13.28
C GLN A 141 31.67 -22.90 13.12
N LYS A 142 31.27 -23.66 12.09
CA LYS A 142 29.87 -24.06 11.89
C LYS A 142 29.38 -24.99 12.99
N GLN A 143 30.24 -25.88 13.49
CA GLN A 143 29.92 -26.71 14.65
C GLN A 143 29.75 -25.87 15.92
N VAL A 144 30.60 -24.85 16.16
CA VAL A 144 30.43 -23.94 17.29
C VAL A 144 29.10 -23.19 17.21
N LEU A 145 28.70 -22.76 16.01
CA LEU A 145 27.41 -22.11 15.78
C LEU A 145 26.23 -23.07 16.07
N ALA A 146 26.32 -24.33 15.61
CA ALA A 146 25.34 -25.36 15.90
C ALA A 146 25.20 -25.65 17.40
N ASP A 147 26.32 -25.81 18.09
CA ASP A 147 26.36 -26.08 19.53
C ASP A 147 25.74 -24.91 20.33
N ALA A 148 26.03 -23.67 19.95
CA ALA A 148 25.47 -22.48 20.59
C ALA A 148 23.95 -22.35 20.38
N LEU A 149 23.46 -22.69 19.18
CA LEU A 149 22.03 -22.76 18.89
C LEU A 149 21.35 -23.79 19.80
N LEU A 150 21.86 -25.03 19.85
CA LEU A 150 21.27 -26.10 20.67
C LEU A 150 21.33 -25.82 22.17
N GLN A 151 22.32 -25.05 22.64
CA GLN A 151 22.44 -24.60 24.03
C GLN A 151 21.49 -23.44 24.38
N GLY A 152 20.74 -22.90 23.42
CA GLY A 152 19.80 -21.80 23.64
C GLY A 152 20.49 -20.46 23.87
N HIS A 153 21.72 -20.28 23.37
CA HIS A 153 22.42 -18.99 23.44
C HIS A 153 21.93 -17.96 22.41
N MET A 154 21.04 -18.36 21.50
CA MET A 154 20.49 -17.52 20.45
C MET A 154 18.99 -17.30 20.65
N SER A 155 18.49 -16.12 20.25
CA SER A 155 17.06 -15.87 20.22
C SER A 155 16.35 -16.79 19.22
N GLU A 156 15.10 -17.14 19.48
CA GLU A 156 14.34 -18.00 18.56
C GLU A 156 14.23 -17.41 17.15
N ARG A 157 14.22 -16.07 17.02
CA ARG A 157 14.24 -15.40 15.71
C ARG A 157 15.52 -15.73 14.92
N VAL A 158 16.67 -15.76 15.58
CA VAL A 158 17.94 -16.15 14.94
C VAL A 158 17.88 -17.64 14.60
N THR A 159 17.46 -18.48 15.56
CA THR A 159 17.31 -19.93 15.37
C THR A 159 16.49 -20.27 14.12
N ARG A 160 15.29 -19.68 13.96
CA ARG A 160 14.42 -19.91 12.79
C ARG A 160 15.11 -19.59 11.46
N ASN A 161 15.99 -18.59 11.43
CA ASN A 161 16.67 -18.15 10.21
C ASN A 161 17.92 -18.96 9.83
N ILE A 162 18.50 -19.73 10.76
CA ILE A 162 19.78 -20.42 10.53
C ILE A 162 19.69 -21.94 10.66
N LEU A 163 18.73 -22.45 11.46
CA LEU A 163 18.56 -23.89 11.68
C LEU A 163 18.43 -24.70 10.37
N PRO A 164 17.66 -24.27 9.35
CA PRO A 164 17.54 -25.03 8.10
C PRO A 164 18.85 -25.22 7.34
N ARG A 165 19.84 -24.35 7.57
CA ARG A 165 21.16 -24.39 6.93
C ARG A 165 22.19 -25.20 7.72
N LEU A 166 21.90 -25.54 8.98
CA LEU A 166 22.74 -26.39 9.84
C LEU A 166 22.35 -27.87 9.78
N VAL A 167 21.09 -28.14 9.41
CA VAL A 167 20.55 -29.49 9.24
C VAL A 167 20.81 -30.00 7.82
N PRO A 168 21.29 -31.24 7.60
CA PRO A 168 21.61 -32.26 8.61
C PRO A 168 23.09 -32.29 9.02
N GLN A 169 23.95 -31.45 8.41
CA GLN A 169 25.41 -31.64 8.46
C GLN A 169 26.01 -31.43 9.85
N TYR A 170 25.54 -30.42 10.57
CA TYR A 170 26.06 -30.03 11.90
C TYR A 170 25.06 -30.24 13.03
N ILE A 171 23.77 -30.36 12.68
CA ILE A 171 22.68 -30.70 13.60
C ILE A 171 21.90 -31.87 12.98
N SER A 172 21.78 -32.98 13.70
CA SER A 172 20.97 -34.11 13.25
C SER A 172 19.48 -33.78 13.25
N ILE A 173 18.67 -34.54 12.50
CA ILE A 173 17.21 -34.38 12.50
C ILE A 173 16.62 -34.48 13.90
N ASP A 174 17.12 -35.40 14.72
CA ASP A 174 16.61 -35.64 16.07
C ASP A 174 16.90 -34.46 17.00
N GLU A 175 18.10 -33.88 16.91
CA GLU A 175 18.48 -32.68 17.67
C GLU A 175 17.69 -31.45 17.21
N ALA A 176 17.54 -31.26 15.90
CA ALA A 176 16.77 -30.15 15.34
C ALA A 176 15.30 -30.23 15.77
N PHE A 177 14.70 -31.42 15.70
CA PHE A 177 13.30 -31.62 16.09
C PHE A 177 13.08 -31.38 17.59
N THR A 178 13.96 -31.93 18.43
CA THR A 178 13.93 -31.70 19.89
C THR A 178 14.00 -30.21 20.22
N HIS A 179 14.82 -29.44 19.49
CA HIS A 179 14.92 -28.00 19.68
C HIS A 179 13.65 -27.28 19.21
N ILE A 180 13.13 -27.60 18.02
CA ILE A 180 11.89 -27.01 17.48
C ILE A 180 10.70 -27.23 18.39
N GLU A 181 10.58 -28.40 19.04
CA GLU A 181 9.50 -28.67 20.00
C GLU A 181 9.48 -27.72 21.20
N SER A 182 10.64 -27.17 21.58
CA SER A 182 10.77 -26.22 22.69
C SER A 182 10.47 -24.77 22.31
N MET A 183 10.36 -24.46 21.02
CA MET A 183 10.13 -23.11 20.51
C MET A 183 8.64 -22.74 20.52
N GLU A 184 8.36 -21.45 20.73
CA GLU A 184 6.99 -20.92 20.60
C GLU A 184 6.58 -20.83 19.12
N GLU A 185 5.32 -21.13 18.77
CA GLU A 185 4.85 -20.90 17.40
C GLU A 185 4.31 -19.49 17.23
N ILE A 186 4.60 -18.87 16.08
CA ILE A 186 4.07 -17.56 15.68
C ILE A 186 3.06 -17.76 14.54
N PRO A 187 1.74 -17.79 14.84
CA PRO A 187 0.72 -18.05 13.83
C PRO A 187 0.72 -17.00 12.71
N ASN A 188 0.28 -17.40 11.52
CA ASN A 188 0.12 -16.52 10.35
C ASN A 188 1.37 -15.74 9.90
N SER A 189 2.57 -16.11 10.37
CA SER A 189 3.83 -15.47 9.99
C SER A 189 4.61 -16.27 8.95
N VAL A 190 5.20 -15.60 7.96
CA VAL A 190 6.20 -16.22 7.07
C VAL A 190 7.52 -16.55 7.79
N HIS A 191 7.69 -16.03 9.01
CA HIS A 191 8.81 -16.31 9.90
C HIS A 191 8.46 -17.30 11.02
N GLY A 192 7.30 -17.96 10.95
CA GLY A 192 6.89 -19.00 11.91
C GLY A 192 7.66 -20.32 11.77
N LEU A 193 7.41 -21.26 12.68
CA LEU A 193 8.01 -22.60 12.66
C LEU A 193 7.59 -23.39 11.42
N ASN A 194 6.37 -23.17 10.91
CA ASN A 194 5.91 -23.82 9.68
C ASN A 194 6.91 -23.66 8.52
N TYR A 195 7.32 -22.42 8.23
CA TYR A 195 8.28 -22.14 7.15
C TYR A 195 9.67 -22.71 7.45
N THR A 196 10.12 -22.64 8.71
CA THR A 196 11.42 -23.19 9.15
C THR A 196 11.46 -24.70 8.91
N ILE A 197 10.43 -25.44 9.33
CA ILE A 197 10.32 -26.89 9.15
C ILE A 197 10.21 -27.23 7.66
N TYR A 198 9.40 -26.48 6.90
CA TYR A 198 9.32 -26.65 5.45
C TYR A 198 10.69 -26.52 4.78
N GLN A 199 11.50 -25.53 5.15
CA GLN A 199 12.86 -25.37 4.62
C GLN A 199 13.78 -26.55 4.98
N ILE A 200 13.69 -27.08 6.20
CA ILE A 200 14.42 -28.30 6.59
C ILE A 200 13.98 -29.48 5.72
N SER A 201 12.68 -29.71 5.55
CA SER A 201 12.15 -30.78 4.70
C SER A 201 12.56 -30.64 3.24
N LYS A 202 12.77 -29.41 2.74
CA LYS A 202 13.17 -29.12 1.36
C LYS A 202 14.68 -29.14 1.13
N ASN A 203 15.48 -29.20 2.17
CA ASN A 203 16.93 -29.20 2.03
C ASN A 203 17.40 -30.47 1.31
N ALA A 204 18.07 -30.29 0.16
CA ALA A 204 18.52 -31.37 -0.71
C ALA A 204 19.64 -32.23 -0.11
N GLU A 205 20.30 -31.74 0.94
CA GLU A 205 21.35 -32.47 1.66
C GLU A 205 20.79 -33.45 2.70
N VAL A 206 19.50 -33.33 3.05
CA VAL A 206 18.82 -34.28 3.94
C VAL A 206 18.70 -35.62 3.23
N SER A 207 19.38 -36.62 3.80
CA SER A 207 19.38 -37.97 3.23
C SER A 207 17.97 -38.57 3.24
N ARG A 208 17.72 -39.57 2.40
CA ARG A 208 16.41 -40.23 2.37
C ARG A 208 16.03 -40.89 3.70
N SER A 209 17.01 -41.42 4.45
CA SER A 209 16.75 -41.96 5.80
C SER A 209 16.36 -40.87 6.79
N ASP A 210 16.97 -39.70 6.68
CA ASP A 210 16.68 -38.54 7.52
C ASP A 210 15.31 -37.93 7.19
N GLN A 211 14.94 -37.89 5.90
CA GLN A 211 13.58 -37.53 5.45
C GLN A 211 12.52 -38.47 6.05
N ILE A 212 12.83 -39.77 6.15
CA ILE A 212 11.94 -40.74 6.80
C ILE A 212 11.83 -40.46 8.30
N SER A 213 12.95 -40.15 8.98
CA SER A 213 12.94 -39.79 10.42
C SER A 213 12.12 -38.51 10.66
N LEU A 214 12.38 -37.47 9.88
CA LEU A 214 11.69 -36.19 9.94
C LEU A 214 10.18 -36.34 9.71
N ARG A 215 9.77 -37.10 8.68
CA ARG A 215 8.36 -37.42 8.42
C ARG A 215 7.72 -38.09 9.64
N SER A 216 8.39 -39.07 10.24
CA SER A 216 7.88 -39.78 11.41
C SER A 216 7.72 -38.85 12.62
N HIS A 217 8.73 -38.05 12.94
CA HIS A 217 8.67 -37.07 14.03
C HIS A 217 7.53 -36.06 13.84
N LEU A 218 7.39 -35.48 12.65
CA LEU A 218 6.34 -34.52 12.34
C LEU A 218 4.94 -35.14 12.44
N ALA A 219 4.75 -36.34 11.88
CA ALA A 219 3.48 -37.06 11.96
C ALA A 219 3.12 -37.41 13.41
N ASP A 220 4.09 -37.89 14.19
CA ASP A 220 3.89 -38.25 15.59
C ASP A 220 3.56 -37.03 16.45
N ALA A 221 4.24 -35.89 16.26
CA ALA A 221 3.95 -34.68 17.00
C ALA A 221 2.53 -34.15 16.73
N ILE A 222 2.12 -34.07 15.46
CA ILE A 222 0.75 -33.67 15.09
C ILE A 222 -0.26 -34.63 15.73
N TRP A 223 -0.01 -35.94 15.61
CA TRP A 223 -0.92 -36.95 16.12
C TRP A 223 -1.03 -36.92 17.65
N GLN A 224 0.08 -36.85 18.38
CA GLN A 224 0.10 -36.90 19.85
C GLN A 224 -0.50 -35.66 20.50
N THR A 225 -0.41 -34.50 19.83
CA THR A 225 -0.95 -33.22 20.32
C THR A 225 -2.33 -32.87 19.74
N ARG A 226 -3.00 -33.86 19.13
CA ARG A 226 -4.37 -33.71 18.63
C ARG A 226 -5.36 -33.43 19.78
N ARG A 227 -6.39 -32.61 19.49
CA ARG A 227 -7.46 -32.33 20.45
C ARG A 227 -8.38 -33.53 20.65
N ALA A 228 -9.03 -33.60 21.80
CA ALA A 228 -9.91 -34.71 22.16
C ALA A 228 -11.21 -34.77 21.35
N ASP A 229 -11.62 -33.66 20.75
CA ASP A 229 -12.82 -33.52 19.93
C ASP A 229 -12.57 -33.68 18.42
N CYS A 230 -11.34 -34.06 18.03
CA CYS A 230 -10.98 -34.28 16.64
C CYS A 230 -11.89 -35.31 15.95
N ARG A 231 -12.33 -34.95 14.75
CA ARG A 231 -13.03 -35.84 13.81
C ARG A 231 -12.31 -35.83 12.48
N MET A 232 -12.52 -36.83 11.64
CA MET A 232 -11.85 -36.96 10.33
C MET A 232 -11.94 -35.69 9.47
N TYR A 233 -13.10 -35.01 9.49
CA TYR A 233 -13.37 -33.78 8.72
C TYR A 233 -13.16 -32.47 9.50
N GLN A 234 -12.73 -32.58 10.76
CA GLN A 234 -12.49 -31.47 11.70
C GLN A 234 -11.32 -31.85 12.60
N ALA A 235 -10.20 -32.27 12.00
CA ALA A 235 -9.02 -32.69 12.72
C ALA A 235 -8.16 -31.47 13.04
N HIS A 236 -7.76 -31.35 14.31
CA HIS A 236 -7.01 -30.21 14.83
C HIS A 236 -5.93 -30.66 15.81
N SER A 237 -4.80 -30.00 15.75
CA SER A 237 -3.65 -30.27 16.61
C SER A 237 -3.03 -28.96 17.08
N GLU A 238 -2.44 -28.95 18.28
CA GLU A 238 -1.62 -27.83 18.72
C GLU A 238 -0.40 -27.62 17.80
N LYS A 239 -0.03 -28.63 17.02
CA LYS A 239 1.06 -28.62 16.04
C LYS A 239 0.57 -28.65 14.59
N ASP A 240 -0.64 -28.16 14.30
CA ASP A 240 -1.18 -28.08 12.92
C ASP A 240 -0.23 -27.35 11.94
N HIS A 241 0.55 -26.39 12.42
CA HIS A 241 1.58 -25.67 11.66
C HIS A 241 2.76 -26.55 11.17
N TYR A 242 2.85 -27.82 11.57
CA TYR A 242 3.87 -28.76 11.05
C TYR A 242 3.47 -29.39 9.71
N GLN A 243 2.22 -29.18 9.27
CA GLN A 243 1.63 -29.83 8.09
C GLN A 243 2.46 -29.63 6.82
N ASP A 244 2.92 -28.41 6.50
CA ASP A 244 3.64 -28.15 5.24
C ASP A 244 5.01 -28.83 5.23
N GLY A 245 5.67 -28.86 6.39
CA GLY A 245 6.89 -29.64 6.61
C GLY A 245 6.65 -31.13 6.42
N LEU A 246 5.53 -31.65 6.94
CA LEU A 246 5.17 -33.06 6.84
C LEU A 246 4.88 -33.48 5.40
N ILE A 247 4.10 -32.69 4.65
CA ILE A 247 3.80 -33.01 3.26
C ILE A 247 5.06 -32.96 2.39
N ALA A 248 5.98 -32.02 2.64
CA ALA A 248 7.27 -31.95 1.97
C ALA A 248 8.15 -33.17 2.27
N ALA A 249 8.22 -33.60 3.53
CA ALA A 249 8.93 -34.82 3.92
C ALA A 249 8.28 -36.07 3.32
N CYS A 250 6.94 -36.13 3.23
CA CYS A 250 6.22 -37.20 2.53
C CYS A 250 6.55 -37.24 1.03
N ALA A 251 6.63 -36.10 0.35
CA ALA A 251 7.00 -36.01 -1.06
C ALA A 251 8.46 -36.45 -1.29
N ALA A 252 9.38 -36.07 -0.40
CA ALA A 252 10.79 -36.47 -0.48
C ALA A 252 11.04 -37.96 -0.13
N SER A 253 10.10 -38.61 0.56
CA SER A 253 10.23 -39.98 1.05
C SER A 253 9.19 -40.95 0.48
N ILE A 254 8.70 -40.70 -0.73
CA ILE A 254 7.78 -41.59 -1.44
C ILE A 254 8.35 -43.02 -1.48
N PRO A 255 7.59 -44.05 -1.06
CA PRO A 255 8.07 -45.43 -1.06
C PRO A 255 8.36 -45.94 -2.47
N THR A 256 9.49 -46.62 -2.62
CA THR A 256 9.88 -47.34 -3.84
C THR A 256 9.44 -48.80 -3.77
N THR A 257 9.49 -49.51 -4.90
CA THR A 257 9.03 -50.90 -4.98
C THR A 257 9.73 -51.80 -3.96
N GLY A 258 8.96 -52.44 -3.07
CA GLY A 258 9.46 -53.35 -2.02
C GLY A 258 9.61 -52.72 -0.64
N GLU A 259 9.36 -51.42 -0.49
CA GLU A 259 9.36 -50.74 0.80
C GLU A 259 7.98 -50.73 1.46
N ASN A 260 7.95 -50.64 2.79
CA ASN A 260 6.71 -50.58 3.54
C ASN A 260 6.06 -49.19 3.41
N SER A 261 5.01 -49.10 2.60
CA SER A 261 4.25 -47.89 2.34
C SER A 261 3.28 -47.49 3.46
N ARG A 262 3.04 -48.34 4.47
CA ARG A 262 2.03 -48.07 5.52
C ARG A 262 2.38 -46.86 6.38
N VAL A 263 3.63 -46.76 6.84
CA VAL A 263 4.07 -45.65 7.70
C VAL A 263 4.04 -44.32 6.93
N TRP A 264 4.45 -44.34 5.66
CA TRP A 264 4.34 -43.18 4.78
C TRP A 264 2.88 -42.77 4.55
N ALA A 265 2.00 -43.73 4.29
CA ALA A 265 0.58 -43.47 4.05
C ALA A 265 -0.11 -42.88 5.28
N ARG A 266 0.24 -43.33 6.49
CA ARG A 266 -0.25 -42.72 7.74
C ARG A 266 0.19 -41.27 7.88
N ALA A 267 1.44 -40.96 7.57
CA ALA A 267 1.94 -39.60 7.56
C ALA A 267 1.23 -38.72 6.51
N VAL A 268 0.95 -39.25 5.31
CA VAL A 268 0.16 -38.53 4.29
C VAL A 268 -1.27 -38.29 4.77
N ALA A 269 -1.94 -39.28 5.36
CA ALA A 269 -3.28 -39.12 5.91
C ALA A 269 -3.31 -38.02 6.98
N ILE A 270 -2.33 -37.98 7.89
CA ILE A 270 -2.22 -36.90 8.88
C ILE A 270 -2.04 -35.55 8.18
N ALA A 271 -1.12 -35.44 7.21
CA ALA A 271 -0.84 -34.20 6.50
C ALA A 271 -2.03 -33.66 5.68
N THR A 272 -2.93 -34.52 5.21
CA THR A 272 -4.10 -34.10 4.41
C THR A 272 -5.30 -33.72 5.27
N HIS A 273 -5.36 -34.21 6.51
CA HIS A 273 -6.50 -34.00 7.41
C HIS A 273 -6.26 -32.94 8.48
N PHE A 274 -5.01 -32.75 8.91
CA PHE A 274 -4.60 -31.74 9.89
C PHE A 274 -4.03 -30.51 9.17
N GLY A 275 -4.07 -29.35 9.83
CA GLY A 275 -3.57 -28.08 9.29
C GLY A 275 -4.43 -26.88 9.64
N GLU A 276 -3.82 -25.69 9.69
CA GLU A 276 -4.53 -24.42 9.96
C GLU A 276 -5.44 -24.01 8.80
N ARG A 277 -5.19 -24.56 7.60
CA ARG A 277 -5.89 -24.24 6.35
C ARG A 277 -6.20 -25.54 5.62
N ARG A 278 -7.33 -25.57 4.90
CA ARG A 278 -7.71 -26.73 4.07
C ARG A 278 -6.80 -26.94 2.86
N GLU A 279 -6.04 -25.92 2.45
CA GLU A 279 -5.06 -26.00 1.38
C GLU A 279 -3.77 -25.25 1.76
N SER A 280 -2.62 -25.88 1.52
CA SER A 280 -1.31 -25.28 1.72
C SER A 280 -0.94 -24.37 0.55
N ILE A 281 -0.52 -23.14 0.86
CA ILE A 281 0.00 -22.19 -0.14
C ILE A 281 1.48 -22.47 -0.43
N ILE A 282 2.25 -22.88 0.58
CA ILE A 282 3.72 -23.02 0.50
C ILE A 282 4.13 -24.37 -0.08
N ALA A 283 3.46 -25.46 0.31
CA ALA A 283 3.82 -26.82 -0.11
C ALA A 283 3.00 -27.35 -1.30
N LYS A 284 2.46 -26.44 -2.13
CA LYS A 284 1.55 -26.77 -3.24
C LYS A 284 2.13 -27.76 -4.24
N GLU A 285 3.41 -27.61 -4.60
CA GLU A 285 4.08 -28.50 -5.56
C GLU A 285 4.35 -29.88 -4.94
N GLU A 286 4.67 -29.94 -3.65
CA GLU A 286 4.86 -31.19 -2.89
C GLU A 286 3.54 -31.95 -2.76
N THR A 287 2.46 -31.26 -2.42
CA THR A 287 1.10 -31.83 -2.40
C THR A 287 0.77 -32.44 -3.76
N LYS A 288 1.03 -31.71 -4.86
CA LYS A 288 0.82 -32.22 -6.21
C LYS A 288 1.66 -33.46 -6.51
N ALA A 289 2.93 -33.48 -6.12
CA ALA A 289 3.81 -34.62 -6.31
C ALA A 289 3.31 -35.89 -5.57
N VAL A 290 2.83 -35.74 -4.33
CA VAL A 290 2.23 -36.85 -3.57
C VAL A 290 0.99 -37.40 -4.26
N TRP A 291 0.09 -36.53 -4.73
CA TRP A 291 -1.13 -36.95 -5.44
C TRP A 291 -0.84 -37.61 -6.78
N VAL A 292 0.15 -37.14 -7.54
CA VAL A 292 0.59 -37.79 -8.78
C VAL A 292 1.10 -39.20 -8.50
N ALA A 293 1.95 -39.38 -7.47
CA ALA A 293 2.47 -40.69 -7.09
C ALA A 293 1.35 -41.66 -6.64
N LEU A 294 0.32 -41.16 -5.94
CA LEU A 294 -0.87 -41.94 -5.61
C LEU A 294 -1.70 -42.30 -6.86
N GLY A 295 -1.82 -41.38 -7.82
CA GLY A 295 -2.51 -41.64 -9.08
C GLY A 295 -1.85 -42.74 -9.93
N GLU A 296 -0.52 -42.85 -9.88
CA GLU A 296 0.24 -43.80 -10.69
C GLU A 296 0.47 -45.18 -10.03
N ASN A 297 0.27 -45.31 -8.71
CA ASN A 297 0.64 -46.53 -7.97
C ASN A 297 -0.49 -47.08 -7.08
N PRO A 298 -1.11 -48.23 -7.43
CA PRO A 298 -2.22 -48.82 -6.66
C PRO A 298 -1.80 -49.28 -5.26
N VAL A 299 -0.53 -49.66 -5.04
CA VAL A 299 -0.03 -50.05 -3.70
C VAL A 299 -0.03 -48.85 -2.75
N LEU A 300 0.32 -47.67 -3.25
CA LEU A 300 0.29 -46.43 -2.46
C LEU A 300 -1.16 -46.01 -2.16
N ARG A 301 -2.08 -46.12 -3.14
CA ARG A 301 -3.52 -45.87 -2.92
C ARG A 301 -4.10 -46.79 -1.87
N ALA A 302 -3.83 -48.09 -1.97
CA ALA A 302 -4.26 -49.07 -0.97
C ALA A 302 -3.76 -48.67 0.42
N SER A 303 -2.48 -48.30 0.53
CA SER A 303 -1.87 -47.92 1.79
C SER A 303 -2.52 -46.67 2.40
N LEU A 304 -2.81 -45.64 1.58
CA LEU A 304 -3.49 -44.43 2.02
C LEU A 304 -4.93 -44.71 2.45
N PHE A 305 -5.68 -45.50 1.66
CA PHE A 305 -7.04 -45.90 1.99
C PHE A 305 -7.12 -46.56 3.37
N TRP A 306 -6.24 -47.54 3.64
CA TRP A 306 -6.21 -48.22 4.93
C TRP A 306 -5.70 -47.32 6.06
N ALA A 307 -4.75 -46.43 5.80
CA ALA A 307 -4.29 -45.45 6.78
C ALA A 307 -5.41 -44.47 7.19
N CYS A 308 -6.20 -43.98 6.23
CA CYS A 308 -7.36 -43.13 6.52
C CYS A 308 -8.44 -43.86 7.30
N LEU A 309 -8.65 -45.17 7.03
CA LEU A 309 -9.56 -46.00 7.83
C LEU A 309 -9.08 -46.15 9.27
N GLU A 310 -7.81 -46.53 9.47
CA GLU A 310 -7.21 -46.66 10.81
C GLU A 310 -7.29 -45.34 11.58
N MET A 311 -6.98 -44.23 10.92
CA MET A 311 -7.10 -42.90 11.52
C MET A 311 -8.55 -42.57 11.92
N ALA A 312 -9.52 -42.85 11.06
CA ALA A 312 -10.94 -42.65 11.35
C ALA A 312 -11.42 -43.50 12.53
N ASP A 313 -11.00 -44.76 12.60
CA ASP A 313 -11.29 -45.67 13.71
C ASP A 313 -10.68 -45.16 15.03
N GLU A 314 -9.47 -44.61 15.00
CA GLU A 314 -8.81 -44.05 16.19
C GLU A 314 -9.44 -42.74 16.67
N LEU A 315 -9.99 -41.92 15.78
CA LEU A 315 -10.63 -40.64 16.13
C LEU A 315 -12.10 -40.79 16.55
N GLU A 316 -12.86 -41.60 15.82
CA GLU A 316 -14.33 -41.62 15.94
C GLU A 316 -14.89 -42.99 16.35
N GLY A 317 -14.04 -44.01 16.49
CA GLY A 317 -14.43 -45.37 16.90
C GLY A 317 -15.04 -46.20 15.77
N HIS A 318 -15.39 -47.44 16.12
CA HIS A 318 -15.97 -48.41 15.18
C HIS A 318 -17.49 -48.27 15.10
N GLU A 319 -17.95 -47.52 14.10
CA GLU A 319 -19.36 -47.47 13.67
C GLU A 319 -19.63 -48.53 12.57
N ASP A 320 -20.79 -48.44 11.91
CA ASP A 320 -21.10 -49.28 10.75
C ASP A 320 -20.11 -49.07 9.59
N ASP A 321 -20.00 -50.06 8.70
CA ASP A 321 -18.97 -50.08 7.64
C ASP A 321 -19.09 -48.94 6.61
N TRP A 322 -20.30 -48.42 6.36
CA TRP A 322 -20.51 -47.34 5.39
C TRP A 322 -19.90 -45.99 5.84
N PRO A 323 -20.22 -45.42 7.03
CA PRO A 323 -19.53 -44.23 7.53
C PRO A 323 -18.00 -44.37 7.57
N ARG A 324 -17.50 -45.55 7.97
CA ARG A 324 -16.06 -45.88 7.99
C ARG A 324 -15.44 -45.84 6.60
N PHE A 325 -16.11 -46.41 5.60
CA PHE A 325 -15.74 -46.29 4.18
C PHE A 325 -15.74 -44.84 3.69
N ILE A 326 -16.77 -44.05 4.01
CA ILE A 326 -16.83 -42.64 3.58
C ILE A 326 -15.63 -41.85 4.12
N ARG A 327 -15.26 -42.07 5.38
CA ARG A 327 -14.08 -41.46 6.00
C ARG A 327 -12.77 -41.93 5.35
N SER A 328 -12.64 -43.20 4.94
CA SER A 328 -11.42 -43.71 4.31
C SER A 328 -11.12 -43.12 2.92
N ILE A 329 -12.08 -42.43 2.29
CA ILE A 329 -11.94 -41.77 0.98
C ILE A 329 -12.21 -40.26 1.02
N SER A 330 -12.27 -39.67 2.21
CA SER A 330 -12.63 -38.28 2.49
C SER A 330 -11.90 -37.25 1.62
N GLU A 331 -10.56 -37.31 1.51
CA GLU A 331 -9.77 -36.40 0.67
C GLU A 331 -9.46 -36.96 -0.73
N SER A 332 -9.40 -38.29 -0.89
CA SER A 332 -9.15 -38.91 -2.20
C SER A 332 -10.32 -38.71 -3.18
N ARG A 333 -11.54 -38.49 -2.69
CA ARG A 333 -12.73 -38.16 -3.52
C ARG A 333 -12.54 -36.95 -4.44
N ARG A 334 -11.68 -36.00 -4.05
CA ARG A 334 -11.43 -34.79 -4.83
C ARG A 334 -10.22 -34.92 -5.77
N SER A 335 -9.29 -35.84 -5.49
CA SER A 335 -7.95 -35.85 -6.11
C SER A 335 -7.52 -37.16 -6.76
N THR A 336 -7.97 -38.34 -6.31
CA THR A 336 -7.63 -39.66 -6.89
C THR A 336 -8.76 -40.68 -6.70
N ARG A 337 -9.38 -41.13 -7.81
CA ARG A 337 -10.43 -42.16 -7.81
C ARG A 337 -9.81 -43.57 -7.95
N LEU A 338 -10.38 -44.56 -7.26
CA LEU A 338 -9.98 -45.97 -7.45
C LEU A 338 -10.34 -46.45 -8.87
N ASP A 339 -9.47 -47.26 -9.46
CA ASP A 339 -9.60 -47.83 -10.80
C ASP A 339 -9.47 -49.37 -10.79
N ASP A 340 -9.56 -50.00 -11.96
CA ASP A 340 -9.52 -51.47 -12.08
C ASP A 340 -8.25 -52.11 -11.48
N SER A 341 -7.12 -51.40 -11.40
CA SER A 341 -5.90 -51.92 -10.76
C SER A 341 -6.02 -52.04 -9.24
N ASP A 342 -6.97 -51.32 -8.62
CA ASP A 342 -7.21 -51.40 -7.17
C ASP A 342 -7.98 -52.66 -6.76
N LEU A 343 -8.60 -53.37 -7.71
CA LEU A 343 -9.23 -54.66 -7.46
C LEU A 343 -8.24 -55.72 -6.97
N GLU A 344 -6.95 -55.60 -7.31
CA GLU A 344 -5.89 -56.51 -6.88
C GLU A 344 -5.72 -56.57 -5.36
N TRP A 345 -6.00 -55.47 -4.64
CA TRP A 345 -5.91 -55.41 -3.17
C TRP A 345 -7.28 -55.37 -2.48
N LEU A 346 -8.33 -54.88 -3.16
CA LEU A 346 -9.69 -54.86 -2.61
C LEU A 346 -10.32 -56.26 -2.55
N LEU A 347 -10.14 -57.10 -3.58
CA LEU A 347 -10.75 -58.43 -3.60
C LEU A 347 -10.19 -59.36 -2.52
N PRO A 348 -8.85 -59.46 -2.30
CA PRO A 348 -8.33 -60.21 -1.16
C PRO A 348 -8.84 -59.73 0.19
N ALA A 349 -9.10 -58.42 0.36
CA ALA A 349 -9.64 -57.86 1.59
C ALA A 349 -11.09 -58.29 1.88
N LEU A 350 -11.80 -58.93 0.94
CA LEU A 350 -13.13 -59.50 1.15
C LEU A 350 -13.10 -60.95 1.67
N GLU A 351 -11.95 -61.64 1.53
CA GLU A 351 -11.81 -63.06 1.85
C GLU A 351 -12.06 -63.34 3.33
N ASN A 352 -12.49 -64.56 3.66
CA ASN A 352 -12.92 -64.93 5.01
C ASN A 352 -11.78 -64.89 6.05
N ASP A 353 -10.54 -64.97 5.62
CA ASP A 353 -9.33 -64.87 6.44
C ASP A 353 -8.76 -63.43 6.50
N ALA A 354 -9.36 -62.46 5.81
CA ALA A 354 -8.98 -61.06 5.91
C ALA A 354 -9.43 -60.43 7.24
N PRO A 355 -8.78 -59.34 7.71
CA PRO A 355 -9.14 -58.67 8.96
C PRO A 355 -10.60 -58.20 8.96
N GLU A 356 -11.38 -58.64 9.94
CA GLU A 356 -12.83 -58.38 10.03
C GLU A 356 -13.16 -56.88 9.99
N ASN A 357 -12.29 -56.03 10.54
CA ASN A 357 -12.44 -54.57 10.54
C ASN A 357 -12.23 -53.92 9.15
N GLN A 358 -11.72 -54.65 8.16
CA GLN A 358 -11.48 -54.20 6.79
C GLN A 358 -12.47 -54.77 5.78
N ARG A 359 -12.98 -55.99 6.00
CA ARG A 359 -13.83 -56.71 5.04
C ARG A 359 -15.08 -55.94 4.64
N GLY A 360 -15.79 -55.36 5.62
CA GLY A 360 -17.00 -54.59 5.36
C GLY A 360 -16.73 -53.29 4.61
N VAL A 361 -15.66 -52.58 4.98
CA VAL A 361 -15.21 -51.36 4.30
C VAL A 361 -14.75 -51.65 2.86
N ALA A 362 -14.06 -52.77 2.63
CA ALA A 362 -13.71 -53.23 1.28
C ALA A 362 -14.96 -53.53 0.45
N PHE A 363 -15.98 -54.15 1.05
CA PHE A 363 -17.25 -54.44 0.37
C PHE A 363 -17.98 -53.16 -0.04
N GLU A 364 -18.04 -52.16 0.85
CA GLU A 364 -18.60 -50.85 0.54
C GLU A 364 -17.79 -50.12 -0.55
N ALA A 365 -16.46 -50.19 -0.53
CA ALA A 365 -15.61 -49.61 -1.57
C ALA A 365 -15.84 -50.24 -2.95
N VAL A 366 -15.93 -51.58 -3.02
CA VAL A 366 -16.21 -52.30 -4.27
C VAL A 366 -17.60 -51.94 -4.81
N LYS A 367 -18.61 -51.85 -3.94
CA LYS A 367 -19.97 -51.41 -4.32
C LYS A 367 -20.01 -49.98 -4.86
N TYR A 368 -19.21 -49.09 -4.28
CA TYR A 368 -19.26 -47.66 -4.59
C TYR A 368 -18.51 -47.30 -5.87
N PHE A 369 -17.32 -47.84 -6.09
CA PHE A 369 -16.46 -47.44 -7.21
C PHE A 369 -16.64 -48.28 -8.48
N PHE A 370 -17.12 -49.52 -8.37
CA PHE A 370 -17.16 -50.46 -9.48
C PHE A 370 -18.58 -50.87 -9.84
N ASP A 371 -18.86 -50.95 -11.13
CA ASP A 371 -20.17 -51.35 -11.65
C ASP A 371 -20.32 -52.87 -11.64
N LEU A 372 -20.75 -53.41 -10.49
CA LEU A 372 -21.01 -54.84 -10.32
C LEU A 372 -22.16 -55.34 -11.20
N ARG A 373 -23.06 -54.47 -11.65
CA ARG A 373 -24.20 -54.87 -12.48
C ARG A 373 -23.78 -55.18 -13.91
N ASN A 374 -22.89 -54.36 -14.46
CA ASN A 374 -22.44 -54.51 -15.83
C ASN A 374 -21.13 -55.33 -15.96
N ASN A 375 -20.44 -55.60 -14.85
CA ASN A 375 -19.25 -56.45 -14.81
C ASN A 375 -19.54 -57.81 -14.14
N ALA A 376 -20.01 -58.77 -14.94
CA ALA A 376 -20.42 -60.09 -14.46
C ALA A 376 -19.27 -60.90 -13.82
N ASP A 377 -18.05 -60.80 -14.35
CA ASP A 377 -16.88 -61.50 -13.83
C ASP A 377 -16.48 -60.97 -12.44
N LEU A 378 -16.51 -59.65 -12.25
CA LEU A 378 -16.26 -59.02 -10.96
C LEU A 378 -17.36 -59.38 -9.95
N ALA A 379 -18.63 -59.32 -10.33
CA ALA A 379 -19.73 -59.70 -9.45
C ALA A 379 -19.65 -61.17 -9.01
N GLN A 380 -19.27 -62.08 -9.90
CA GLN A 380 -19.02 -63.48 -9.55
C GLN A 380 -17.84 -63.62 -8.59
N SER A 381 -16.75 -62.88 -8.83
CA SER A 381 -15.55 -62.85 -7.98
C SER A 381 -15.85 -62.35 -6.56
N VAL A 382 -16.68 -61.31 -6.42
CA VAL A 382 -17.16 -60.79 -5.13
C VAL A 382 -18.08 -61.81 -4.45
N SER A 383 -19.06 -62.37 -5.18
CA SER A 383 -20.01 -63.37 -4.67
C SER A 383 -19.32 -64.59 -4.04
N GLN A 384 -18.22 -65.05 -4.64
CA GLN A 384 -17.42 -66.16 -4.11
C GLN A 384 -16.72 -65.83 -2.79
N ARG A 385 -16.34 -64.57 -2.55
CA ARG A 385 -15.55 -64.15 -1.39
C ARG A 385 -16.38 -63.76 -0.16
N ILE A 386 -17.67 -63.49 -0.36
CA ILE A 386 -18.59 -63.04 0.69
C ILE A 386 -19.58 -64.13 1.13
N GLN A 387 -19.42 -65.39 0.70
CA GLN A 387 -20.38 -66.48 0.95
C GLN A 387 -20.63 -66.75 2.45
N ASP A 388 -19.66 -66.44 3.30
CA ASP A 388 -19.75 -66.54 4.75
C ASP A 388 -20.60 -65.44 5.39
N LYS A 389 -20.97 -64.40 4.63
CA LYS A 389 -21.79 -63.25 5.05
C LYS A 389 -23.12 -63.22 4.28
N PRO A 390 -24.17 -63.93 4.75
CA PRO A 390 -25.46 -63.98 4.07
C PRO A 390 -26.08 -62.60 3.79
N ALA A 391 -25.88 -61.63 4.69
CA ALA A 391 -26.36 -60.26 4.51
C ALA A 391 -25.67 -59.53 3.32
N TRP A 392 -24.40 -59.80 3.07
CA TRP A 392 -23.66 -59.22 1.93
C TRP A 392 -24.05 -59.92 0.62
N CYS A 393 -24.26 -61.24 0.63
CA CYS A 393 -24.81 -61.96 -0.51
C CYS A 393 -26.18 -61.42 -0.93
N GLU A 394 -27.05 -61.14 0.05
CA GLU A 394 -28.36 -60.53 -0.20
C GLU A 394 -28.22 -59.12 -0.76
N THR A 395 -27.31 -58.30 -0.21
CA THR A 395 -27.00 -56.96 -0.74
C THR A 395 -26.50 -57.02 -2.18
N LEU A 396 -25.57 -57.93 -2.50
CA LEU A 396 -25.09 -58.14 -3.87
C LEU A 396 -26.22 -58.63 -4.79
N HIS A 397 -27.10 -59.51 -4.31
CA HIS A 397 -28.26 -59.96 -5.06
C HIS A 397 -29.19 -58.81 -5.41
N GLN A 398 -29.41 -57.88 -4.47
CA GLN A 398 -30.19 -56.65 -4.68
C GLN A 398 -29.50 -55.67 -5.63
N ILE A 399 -28.17 -55.58 -5.65
CA ILE A 399 -27.45 -54.75 -6.63
C ILE A 399 -27.58 -55.32 -8.06
N LEU A 400 -27.45 -56.65 -8.18
CA LEU A 400 -27.55 -57.35 -9.48
C LEU A 400 -29.00 -57.45 -9.97
N ASN A 401 -29.95 -57.53 -9.04
CA ASN A 401 -31.38 -57.64 -9.28
C ASN A 401 -32.09 -56.58 -8.43
N PRO A 402 -31.93 -55.29 -8.77
CA PRO A 402 -32.59 -54.23 -8.02
C PRO A 402 -34.08 -54.52 -8.00
N GLN A 403 -34.63 -54.70 -6.80
CA GLN A 403 -36.08 -54.76 -6.69
C GLN A 403 -36.62 -53.44 -7.24
N PRO A 404 -37.72 -53.45 -8.01
CA PRO A 404 -38.42 -52.22 -8.31
C PRO A 404 -38.91 -51.66 -6.97
N ARG A 405 -38.08 -50.81 -6.36
CA ARG A 405 -38.40 -50.06 -5.17
C ARG A 405 -39.37 -48.98 -5.60
N GLU A 406 -40.56 -48.97 -4.99
CA GLU A 406 -41.35 -47.75 -4.98
C GLU A 406 -40.48 -46.68 -4.29
N PRO A 407 -40.21 -45.54 -4.93
CA PRO A 407 -39.28 -44.56 -4.38
C PRO A 407 -39.76 -44.14 -2.98
N ASP A 408 -38.84 -43.86 -2.04
CA ASP A 408 -39.27 -43.44 -0.70
C ASP A 408 -39.92 -42.05 -0.73
N GLU A 409 -40.56 -41.60 0.35
CA GLU A 409 -41.31 -40.33 0.34
C GLU A 409 -40.42 -39.14 -0.04
N PHE A 410 -39.12 -39.16 0.29
CA PHE A 410 -38.17 -38.11 -0.05
C PHE A 410 -37.65 -38.21 -1.48
N GLU A 411 -37.43 -39.42 -2.01
CA GLU A 411 -37.09 -39.68 -3.41
C GLU A 411 -38.28 -39.45 -4.34
N LEU A 412 -39.50 -39.80 -3.91
CA LEU A 412 -40.74 -39.44 -4.60
C LEU A 412 -40.95 -37.94 -4.54
N GLU A 413 -40.70 -37.27 -3.41
CA GLU A 413 -40.73 -35.81 -3.35
C GLU A 413 -39.66 -35.18 -4.23
N MET A 414 -38.45 -35.71 -4.27
CA MET A 414 -37.36 -35.16 -5.06
C MET A 414 -37.54 -35.47 -6.54
N GLN A 415 -37.95 -36.68 -6.92
CA GLN A 415 -38.32 -37.00 -8.30
C GLN A 415 -39.60 -36.29 -8.73
N ALA A 416 -40.57 -36.09 -7.83
CA ALA A 416 -41.74 -35.28 -8.12
C ALA A 416 -41.35 -33.81 -8.26
N ARG A 417 -40.45 -33.28 -7.42
CA ARG A 417 -39.93 -31.91 -7.54
C ARG A 417 -39.05 -31.74 -8.77
N ASP A 418 -38.21 -32.71 -9.11
CA ASP A 418 -37.36 -32.68 -10.29
C ASP A 418 -38.21 -32.85 -11.56
N ALA A 419 -39.19 -33.75 -11.55
CA ALA A 419 -40.13 -33.90 -12.67
C ALA A 419 -41.13 -32.73 -12.75
N GLU A 420 -41.54 -32.14 -11.63
CA GLU A 420 -42.34 -30.93 -11.55
C GLU A 420 -41.50 -29.76 -12.05
N HIS A 421 -40.25 -29.60 -11.63
CA HIS A 421 -39.33 -28.60 -12.17
C HIS A 421 -39.02 -28.82 -13.64
N GLU A 422 -38.77 -30.05 -14.10
CA GLU A 422 -38.58 -30.35 -15.53
C GLU A 422 -39.86 -30.09 -16.33
N GLN A 423 -41.04 -30.40 -15.77
CA GLN A 423 -42.32 -30.16 -16.42
C GLN A 423 -42.68 -28.67 -16.41
N GLU A 424 -42.41 -27.95 -15.32
CA GLU A 424 -42.54 -26.50 -15.18
C GLU A 424 -41.58 -25.79 -16.12
N GLU A 425 -40.33 -26.25 -16.23
CA GLU A 425 -39.32 -25.71 -17.12
C GLU A 425 -39.64 -26.00 -18.58
N ALA A 426 -40.03 -27.23 -18.91
CA ALA A 426 -40.47 -27.59 -20.27
C ALA A 426 -41.74 -26.83 -20.66
N LYS A 427 -42.69 -26.65 -19.72
CA LYS A 427 -43.88 -25.82 -19.91
C LYS A 427 -43.49 -24.34 -20.05
N ARG A 428 -42.61 -23.81 -19.22
CA ARG A 428 -42.10 -22.43 -19.29
C ARG A 428 -41.46 -22.15 -20.65
N VAL A 429 -40.56 -23.05 -21.10
CA VAL A 429 -39.92 -22.96 -22.41
C VAL A 429 -40.96 -23.04 -23.53
N LYS A 430 -41.92 -23.96 -23.43
CA LYS A 430 -43.00 -24.08 -24.43
C LYS A 430 -43.89 -22.84 -24.48
N ASP A 431 -44.39 -22.38 -23.34
CA ASP A 431 -45.23 -21.19 -23.20
C ASP A 431 -44.48 -19.95 -23.71
N TRP A 432 -43.18 -19.85 -23.45
CA TRP A 432 -42.31 -18.81 -24.00
C TRP A 432 -42.17 -18.89 -25.53
N VAL A 433 -41.91 -20.07 -26.11
CA VAL A 433 -41.82 -20.26 -27.56
C VAL A 433 -43.15 -19.92 -28.24
N GLU A 434 -44.28 -20.32 -27.65
CA GLU A 434 -45.62 -20.03 -28.14
C GLU A 434 -45.92 -18.53 -28.10
N TRP A 435 -45.70 -17.88 -26.95
CA TRP A 435 -45.87 -16.43 -26.79
C TRP A 435 -44.97 -15.64 -27.74
N ARG A 436 -43.68 -16.00 -27.86
CA ARG A 436 -42.74 -15.36 -28.79
C ARG A 436 -43.23 -15.48 -30.24
N SER A 437 -43.74 -16.66 -30.61
CA SER A 437 -44.26 -16.90 -31.96
C SER A 437 -45.53 -16.08 -32.23
N GLU A 438 -46.40 -15.92 -31.24
CA GLU A 438 -47.60 -15.07 -31.29
C GLU A 438 -47.21 -13.59 -31.50
N VAL A 439 -46.30 -13.09 -30.67
CA VAL A 439 -45.78 -11.71 -30.74
C VAL A 439 -45.18 -11.43 -32.12
N LEU A 440 -44.32 -12.31 -32.63
CA LEU A 440 -43.65 -12.09 -33.93
C LEU A 440 -44.57 -12.26 -35.15
N ALA A 441 -45.74 -12.90 -35.00
CA ALA A 441 -46.71 -13.06 -36.08
C ALA A 441 -47.63 -11.85 -36.25
N ASP A 442 -47.79 -11.03 -35.21
CA ASP A 442 -48.60 -9.81 -35.25
C ASP A 442 -47.82 -8.63 -35.89
N PRO A 443 -48.41 -7.87 -36.83
CA PRO A 443 -47.71 -6.77 -37.50
C PRO A 443 -47.26 -5.63 -36.57
N ASP A 444 -47.87 -5.45 -35.39
CA ASP A 444 -47.48 -4.46 -34.39
C ASP A 444 -46.97 -5.12 -33.09
N PHE A 445 -46.57 -6.39 -33.17
CA PHE A 445 -46.05 -7.17 -32.05
C PHE A 445 -46.96 -7.19 -30.81
N LEU A 446 -48.29 -7.11 -31.01
CA LEU A 446 -49.31 -7.00 -29.96
C LEU A 446 -49.21 -5.73 -29.08
N MET A 447 -48.43 -4.73 -29.49
CA MET A 447 -48.22 -3.49 -28.74
C MET A 447 -49.24 -2.37 -29.05
N GLY A 448 -50.13 -2.60 -30.02
CA GLY A 448 -51.11 -1.60 -30.50
C GLY A 448 -52.45 -1.57 -29.77
N GLY A 449 -52.63 -2.35 -28.68
CA GLY A 449 -53.92 -2.48 -27.99
C GLY A 449 -53.80 -2.95 -26.53
N ASP A 450 -54.84 -3.59 -26.01
CA ASP A 450 -54.98 -3.93 -24.58
C ASP A 450 -53.86 -4.82 -24.02
N ARG A 451 -53.09 -5.51 -24.88
CA ARG A 451 -51.97 -6.38 -24.47
C ARG A 451 -50.64 -5.65 -24.33
N ARG A 452 -50.55 -4.35 -24.67
CA ARG A 452 -49.32 -3.54 -24.64
C ARG A 452 -48.50 -3.75 -23.37
N ILE A 453 -49.08 -3.46 -22.20
CA ILE A 453 -48.36 -3.53 -20.91
C ILE A 453 -47.87 -4.96 -20.62
N GLY A 454 -48.71 -5.96 -20.89
CA GLY A 454 -48.33 -7.38 -20.72
C GLY A 454 -47.09 -7.73 -21.55
N VAL A 455 -47.05 -7.33 -22.82
CA VAL A 455 -45.89 -7.57 -23.69
C VAL A 455 -44.64 -6.87 -23.15
N LEU A 456 -44.76 -5.65 -22.60
CA LEU A 456 -43.58 -4.93 -22.08
C LEU A 456 -42.95 -5.66 -20.89
N PHE A 457 -43.76 -6.13 -19.95
CA PHE A 457 -43.32 -6.88 -18.77
C PHE A 457 -42.82 -8.28 -19.14
N ASP A 458 -43.55 -9.00 -19.98
CA ASP A 458 -43.18 -10.35 -20.40
C ASP A 458 -41.82 -10.34 -21.13
N ALA A 459 -41.59 -9.36 -22.01
CA ALA A 459 -40.31 -9.18 -22.68
C ALA A 459 -39.18 -8.86 -21.69
N HIS A 460 -39.40 -7.93 -20.75
CA HIS A 460 -38.41 -7.58 -19.73
C HIS A 460 -38.03 -8.77 -18.85
N LYS A 461 -39.03 -9.52 -18.36
CA LYS A 461 -38.82 -10.73 -17.56
C LYS A 461 -37.99 -11.79 -18.28
N VAL A 462 -38.22 -11.98 -19.58
CA VAL A 462 -37.43 -12.91 -20.41
C VAL A 462 -35.98 -12.45 -20.52
N ILE A 463 -35.75 -11.16 -20.72
CA ILE A 463 -34.40 -10.58 -20.81
C ILE A 463 -33.65 -10.77 -19.49
N GLU A 464 -34.28 -10.45 -18.35
CA GLU A 464 -33.69 -10.64 -17.02
C GLU A 464 -33.31 -12.10 -16.74
N GLN A 465 -34.12 -13.05 -17.20
CA GLN A 465 -33.83 -14.49 -17.07
C GLN A 465 -32.67 -14.98 -17.96
N GLY A 466 -32.40 -14.27 -19.06
CA GLY A 466 -31.35 -14.61 -20.02
C GLY A 466 -29.98 -14.00 -19.70
N MET A 467 -29.92 -13.09 -18.71
CA MET A 467 -28.68 -12.43 -18.28
C MET A 467 -28.15 -13.08 -16.99
N GLU A 468 -26.83 -13.13 -16.84
CA GLU A 468 -26.22 -13.55 -15.57
C GLU A 468 -26.66 -12.61 -14.43
N ARG A 469 -26.80 -13.15 -13.22
CA ARG A 469 -27.17 -12.36 -12.04
C ARG A 469 -26.10 -11.30 -11.77
N ASP A 470 -26.35 -10.09 -12.25
CA ASP A 470 -25.52 -8.93 -12.02
C ASP A 470 -26.05 -8.13 -10.81
N SER A 471 -25.19 -7.28 -10.25
CA SER A 471 -25.47 -6.35 -9.17
C SER A 471 -26.23 -5.08 -9.62
N HIS A 472 -26.86 -5.10 -10.81
CA HIS A 472 -27.55 -3.97 -11.43
C HIS A 472 -29.03 -4.26 -11.71
N TRP A 473 -29.88 -3.25 -11.56
CA TRP A 473 -31.32 -3.28 -11.74
C TRP A 473 -31.77 -2.72 -13.09
N GLY A 474 -32.98 -3.08 -13.53
CA GLY A 474 -33.52 -2.60 -14.81
C GLY A 474 -32.64 -3.01 -15.99
N LEU A 475 -32.40 -4.32 -16.14
CA LEU A 475 -31.51 -4.87 -17.16
C LEU A 475 -32.00 -4.55 -18.59
N TRP A 476 -31.05 -4.17 -19.45
CA TRP A 476 -31.29 -3.86 -20.86
C TRP A 476 -30.11 -4.34 -21.71
N ASP A 477 -30.40 -5.12 -22.75
CA ASP A 477 -29.43 -5.55 -23.77
C ASP A 477 -30.11 -5.56 -25.15
N SER A 478 -29.79 -4.55 -25.96
CA SER A 478 -30.34 -4.41 -27.31
C SER A 478 -29.95 -5.56 -28.24
N HIS A 479 -28.76 -6.12 -28.11
CA HIS A 479 -28.29 -7.23 -28.93
C HIS A 479 -29.03 -8.53 -28.58
N LEU A 480 -29.22 -8.81 -27.29
CA LEU A 480 -30.00 -9.97 -26.84
C LEU A 480 -31.46 -9.87 -27.34
N ILE A 481 -32.08 -8.70 -27.24
CA ILE A 481 -33.45 -8.46 -27.73
C ILE A 481 -33.53 -8.64 -29.24
N ALA A 482 -32.62 -8.05 -30.01
CA ALA A 482 -32.60 -8.17 -31.47
C ALA A 482 -32.41 -9.62 -31.94
N SER A 483 -31.50 -10.35 -31.29
CA SER A 483 -31.22 -11.76 -31.60
C SER A 483 -32.35 -12.70 -31.18
N THR A 484 -33.04 -12.38 -30.07
CA THR A 484 -34.11 -13.21 -29.53
C THR A 484 -35.43 -12.95 -30.24
N PHE A 485 -35.80 -11.70 -30.54
CA PHE A 485 -37.08 -11.39 -31.21
C PHE A 485 -36.86 -11.03 -32.68
N SER A 486 -36.41 -9.79 -32.94
CA SER A 486 -35.96 -9.26 -34.24
C SER A 486 -35.56 -7.79 -34.08
N GLU A 487 -34.84 -7.23 -35.06
CA GLU A 487 -34.55 -5.78 -35.12
C GLU A 487 -35.82 -4.91 -35.13
N GLN A 488 -36.86 -5.36 -35.86
CA GLN A 488 -38.14 -4.63 -35.96
C GLN A 488 -38.88 -4.60 -34.62
N PHE A 489 -38.82 -5.72 -33.86
CA PHE A 489 -39.36 -5.77 -32.51
C PHE A 489 -38.60 -4.84 -31.57
N LEU A 490 -37.26 -4.83 -31.62
CA LEU A 490 -36.44 -3.94 -30.80
C LEU A 490 -36.80 -2.46 -31.01
N GLU A 491 -36.90 -2.01 -32.27
CA GLU A 491 -37.28 -0.63 -32.59
C GLU A 491 -38.68 -0.27 -32.06
N ARG A 492 -39.66 -1.18 -32.25
CA ARG A 492 -41.02 -0.97 -31.75
C ARG A 492 -41.08 -0.98 -30.22
N TYR A 493 -40.38 -1.91 -29.59
CA TYR A 493 -40.32 -2.08 -28.13
C TYR A 493 -39.70 -0.84 -27.49
N ARG A 494 -38.57 -0.35 -28.02
CA ARG A 494 -37.93 0.90 -27.58
C ARG A 494 -38.89 2.09 -27.66
N ALA A 495 -39.66 2.22 -28.74
CA ALA A 495 -40.65 3.30 -28.88
C ALA A 495 -41.80 3.21 -27.86
N GLU A 496 -42.20 2.02 -27.43
CA GLU A 496 -43.22 1.86 -26.38
C GLU A 496 -42.67 2.01 -24.96
N LEU A 497 -41.45 1.53 -24.71
CA LEU A 497 -40.72 1.77 -23.46
C LEU A 497 -40.50 3.27 -23.24
N SER A 498 -40.16 4.00 -24.32
CA SER A 498 -40.04 5.46 -24.33
C SER A 498 -41.32 6.16 -23.82
N LYS A 499 -42.50 5.67 -24.21
CA LYS A 499 -43.77 6.17 -23.66
C LYS A 499 -44.01 5.69 -22.22
N TYR A 500 -43.69 4.43 -21.94
CA TYR A 500 -43.96 3.79 -20.65
C TYR A 500 -43.29 4.52 -19.48
N TRP A 501 -42.00 4.85 -19.58
CA TRP A 501 -41.31 5.52 -18.46
C TRP A 501 -41.81 6.95 -18.21
N ARG A 502 -42.32 7.62 -19.25
CA ARG A 502 -42.99 8.94 -19.16
C ARG A 502 -44.38 8.87 -18.52
N GLU A 503 -45.10 7.76 -18.73
CA GLU A 503 -46.43 7.50 -18.17
C GLU A 503 -46.37 6.96 -16.73
N THR A 504 -45.24 6.37 -16.33
CA THR A 504 -45.10 5.68 -15.05
C THR A 504 -44.82 6.66 -13.92
N GLU A 505 -45.70 6.74 -12.93
CA GLU A 505 -45.43 7.50 -11.72
C GLU A 505 -44.37 6.78 -10.85
N VAL A 506 -43.21 7.43 -10.69
CA VAL A 506 -42.07 6.94 -9.92
C VAL A 506 -41.87 7.79 -8.69
N LEU A 507 -41.95 7.16 -7.52
CA LEU A 507 -41.69 7.77 -6.22
C LEU A 507 -40.28 7.42 -5.75
N LEU A 508 -39.55 8.41 -5.24
CA LEU A 508 -38.27 8.23 -4.57
C LEU A 508 -38.47 7.60 -3.18
N PRO A 509 -37.43 7.02 -2.56
CA PRO A 509 -37.55 6.37 -1.26
C PRO A 509 -38.21 7.24 -0.18
N SER A 510 -37.86 8.54 -0.08
CA SER A 510 -38.40 9.44 0.95
C SER A 510 -39.89 9.76 0.82
N GLU A 511 -40.45 9.61 -0.39
CA GLU A 511 -41.84 9.93 -0.73
C GLU A 511 -42.79 8.73 -0.53
N ARG A 512 -42.23 7.54 -0.26
CA ARG A 512 -43.00 6.31 -0.02
C ARG A 512 -43.40 6.21 1.45
N GLU A 513 -44.45 5.43 1.69
CA GLU A 513 -44.85 5.02 3.04
C GLU A 513 -43.68 4.35 3.79
N ALA A 514 -43.60 4.54 5.11
CA ALA A 514 -42.42 4.18 5.89
C ALA A 514 -41.99 2.71 5.77
N ASN A 515 -42.94 1.78 5.62
CA ASN A 515 -42.68 0.35 5.43
C ASN A 515 -42.34 -0.05 3.98
N GLU A 516 -42.48 0.87 3.02
CA GLU A 516 -42.24 0.65 1.58
C GLU A 516 -41.00 1.39 1.05
N ARG A 517 -40.29 2.14 1.89
CA ARG A 517 -39.10 2.92 1.49
C ARG A 517 -38.01 2.06 0.84
N ASN A 518 -37.84 0.83 1.32
CA ASN A 518 -36.88 -0.15 0.76
C ASN A 518 -37.50 -1.11 -0.28
N ALA A 519 -38.78 -0.95 -0.62
CA ALA A 519 -39.43 -1.81 -1.61
C ALA A 519 -39.10 -1.34 -3.02
N ILE A 520 -38.80 -2.28 -3.93
CA ILE A 520 -38.72 -2.02 -5.36
C ILE A 520 -39.86 -2.76 -6.06
N TYR A 521 -40.55 -2.07 -6.98
CA TYR A 521 -41.69 -2.62 -7.72
C TYR A 521 -41.28 -2.92 -9.16
N ASP A 522 -41.87 -3.95 -9.78
CA ASP A 522 -41.55 -4.33 -11.17
C ASP A 522 -41.75 -3.16 -12.15
N LYS A 523 -42.72 -2.28 -11.91
CA LYS A 523 -42.94 -1.06 -12.70
C LYS A 523 -41.73 -0.10 -12.69
N TYR A 524 -40.98 -0.06 -11.59
CA TYR A 524 -39.79 0.77 -11.43
C TYR A 524 -38.59 0.15 -12.16
N LEU A 525 -38.43 -1.17 -12.08
CA LEU A 525 -37.41 -1.90 -12.84
C LEU A 525 -37.61 -1.75 -14.35
N LEU A 526 -38.86 -1.91 -14.81
CA LEU A 526 -39.21 -1.71 -16.22
C LEU A 526 -39.01 -0.25 -16.66
N ALA A 527 -39.34 0.74 -15.83
CA ALA A 527 -39.09 2.15 -16.13
C ALA A 527 -37.58 2.44 -16.23
N LEU A 528 -36.75 1.84 -15.36
CA LEU A 528 -35.30 1.97 -15.40
C LEU A 528 -34.71 1.37 -16.67
N ALA A 529 -35.13 0.15 -17.04
CA ALA A 529 -34.76 -0.47 -18.32
C ALA A 529 -35.22 0.36 -19.52
N ALA A 530 -36.41 0.97 -19.44
CA ALA A 530 -36.98 1.81 -20.49
C ALA A 530 -36.17 3.09 -20.75
N VAL A 531 -35.65 3.75 -19.70
CA VAL A 531 -34.76 4.91 -19.89
C VAL A 531 -33.41 4.47 -20.45
N LYS A 532 -32.84 3.36 -19.97
CA LYS A 532 -31.61 2.77 -20.53
C LYS A 532 -31.76 2.47 -22.03
N ALA A 533 -32.92 1.95 -22.44
CA ALA A 533 -33.24 1.67 -23.84
C ALA A 533 -33.29 2.92 -24.73
N GLU A 534 -33.87 4.02 -24.23
CA GLU A 534 -33.92 5.29 -24.96
C GLU A 534 -32.57 6.00 -24.97
N ALA A 535 -31.78 5.84 -23.92
CA ALA A 535 -30.45 6.43 -23.77
C ALA A 535 -29.42 5.92 -24.80
N GLU A 536 -29.57 4.69 -25.30
CA GLU A 536 -28.75 4.18 -26.41
C GLU A 536 -28.93 4.99 -27.72
N VAL A 537 -30.02 5.75 -27.86
CA VAL A 537 -30.29 6.52 -29.08
C VAL A 537 -29.50 7.82 -29.03
N SER A 538 -28.57 8.00 -29.97
CA SER A 538 -27.73 9.19 -30.06
C SER A 538 -28.54 10.50 -29.97
N GLY A 539 -28.14 11.37 -29.04
CA GLY A 539 -28.75 12.68 -28.79
C GLY A 539 -30.05 12.64 -27.99
N TRP A 540 -30.39 11.51 -27.34
CA TRP A 540 -31.60 11.38 -26.51
C TRP A 540 -31.69 12.48 -25.45
N GLU A 541 -30.57 12.77 -24.79
CA GLU A 541 -30.44 13.71 -23.70
C GLU A 541 -30.88 15.11 -24.12
N THR A 542 -30.57 15.52 -25.36
CA THR A 542 -30.95 16.85 -25.88
C THR A 542 -32.42 16.97 -26.30
N ARG A 543 -33.14 15.85 -26.41
CA ARG A 543 -34.54 15.82 -26.86
C ARG A 543 -35.54 15.89 -25.70
N LEU A 544 -35.08 15.68 -24.47
CA LEU A 544 -35.96 15.69 -23.30
C LEU A 544 -36.44 17.11 -22.99
N ALA A 545 -37.74 17.25 -22.72
CA ALA A 545 -38.24 18.42 -22.03
C ALA A 545 -37.80 18.41 -20.55
N HIS A 546 -37.83 19.57 -19.89
CA HIS A 546 -37.39 19.69 -18.49
C HIS A 546 -38.11 18.71 -17.53
N GLU A 547 -39.44 18.58 -17.64
CA GLU A 547 -40.23 17.63 -16.84
C GLU A 547 -39.85 16.16 -17.13
N GLU A 548 -39.51 15.84 -18.38
CA GLU A 548 -39.04 14.51 -18.76
C GLU A 548 -37.65 14.23 -18.19
N ALA A 549 -36.78 15.25 -18.15
CA ALA A 549 -35.47 15.15 -17.52
C ALA A 549 -35.56 14.98 -15.99
N ILE A 550 -36.51 15.65 -15.32
CA ILE A 550 -36.81 15.42 -13.89
C ILE A 550 -37.23 13.96 -13.68
N GLN A 551 -38.18 13.47 -14.46
CA GLN A 551 -38.66 12.10 -14.36
C GLN A 551 -37.53 11.07 -14.62
N ALA A 552 -36.70 11.28 -15.64
CA ALA A 552 -35.55 10.43 -15.92
C ALA A 552 -34.52 10.44 -14.77
N SER A 553 -34.30 11.60 -14.14
CA SER A 553 -33.41 11.75 -12.98
C SER A 553 -33.95 10.97 -11.76
N ARG A 554 -35.27 11.01 -11.53
CA ARG A 554 -35.92 10.21 -10.48
C ARG A 554 -35.77 8.71 -10.73
N ILE A 555 -35.90 8.28 -11.97
CA ILE A 555 -35.72 6.88 -12.36
C ILE A 555 -34.26 6.45 -12.16
N ALA A 556 -33.29 7.32 -12.47
CA ALA A 556 -31.88 7.01 -12.27
C ALA A 556 -31.54 6.68 -10.82
N CYS A 557 -32.21 7.34 -9.86
CA CYS A 557 -32.03 7.13 -8.42
C CYS A 557 -32.59 5.79 -7.89
N LEU A 558 -33.22 4.97 -8.74
CA LEU A 558 -33.76 3.66 -8.34
C LEU A 558 -32.74 2.53 -8.43
N GLU A 559 -31.58 2.75 -9.06
CA GLU A 559 -30.55 1.73 -9.26
C GLU A 559 -29.97 1.24 -7.92
N LEU A 560 -29.60 -0.04 -7.83
CA LEU A 560 -29.19 -0.66 -6.55
C LEU A 560 -27.85 -0.10 -6.02
N ASN A 561 -26.93 0.21 -6.93
CA ASN A 561 -25.56 0.61 -6.62
C ASN A 561 -25.24 1.98 -7.25
N GLY A 562 -25.89 3.03 -6.75
CA GLY A 562 -25.71 4.40 -7.23
C GLY A 562 -26.82 4.84 -8.19
N PHE A 563 -26.45 5.15 -9.44
CA PHE A 563 -27.37 5.75 -10.42
C PHE A 563 -27.44 4.95 -11.71
N GLY A 564 -28.60 4.97 -12.36
CA GLY A 564 -28.80 4.34 -13.67
C GLY A 564 -27.77 4.85 -14.69
N SER A 565 -27.17 3.95 -15.47
CA SER A 565 -25.98 4.17 -16.31
C SER A 565 -25.96 5.41 -17.22
N TYR A 566 -27.12 6.00 -17.53
CA TYR A 566 -27.30 7.18 -18.36
C TYR A 566 -27.18 8.52 -17.61
N TYR A 567 -27.07 8.52 -16.28
CA TYR A 567 -27.16 9.73 -15.44
C TYR A 567 -26.11 10.80 -15.77
N VAL A 568 -24.88 10.42 -16.14
CA VAL A 568 -23.80 11.38 -16.47
C VAL A 568 -24.14 12.22 -17.70
N GLU A 569 -24.72 11.60 -18.73
CA GLU A 569 -25.13 12.30 -19.95
C GLU A 569 -26.36 13.18 -19.69
N LEU A 570 -27.30 12.66 -18.89
CA LEU A 570 -28.49 13.38 -18.47
C LEU A 570 -28.12 14.64 -17.68
N ASP A 571 -27.26 14.52 -16.68
CA ASP A 571 -26.79 15.63 -15.85
C ASP A 571 -26.02 16.68 -16.65
N ARG A 572 -25.23 16.28 -17.66
CA ARG A 572 -24.55 17.22 -18.55
C ARG A 572 -25.52 18.05 -19.39
N ALA A 573 -26.62 17.44 -19.86
CA ALA A 573 -27.59 18.11 -20.72
C ALA A 573 -28.66 18.89 -19.94
N HIS A 574 -29.05 18.39 -18.76
CA HIS A 574 -30.10 18.95 -17.90
C HIS A 574 -29.64 19.04 -16.42
N PRO A 575 -28.59 19.81 -16.14
CA PRO A 575 -27.99 19.87 -14.79
C PRO A 575 -28.98 20.35 -13.73
N ASP A 576 -29.88 21.28 -14.08
CA ASP A 576 -30.89 21.81 -13.16
C ASP A 576 -31.92 20.75 -12.75
N ALA A 577 -32.32 19.88 -13.68
CA ALA A 577 -33.31 18.83 -13.41
C ALA A 577 -32.75 17.75 -12.47
N MET A 578 -31.50 17.34 -12.71
CA MET A 578 -30.80 16.38 -11.85
C MET A 578 -30.55 16.98 -10.47
N ALA A 579 -30.01 18.20 -10.40
CA ALA A 579 -29.78 18.91 -9.15
C ALA A 579 -31.07 19.05 -8.32
N GLN A 580 -32.19 19.40 -8.95
CA GLN A 580 -33.48 19.51 -8.28
C GLN A 580 -33.90 18.20 -7.60
N VAL A 581 -33.84 17.07 -8.32
CA VAL A 581 -34.24 15.75 -7.79
C VAL A 581 -33.35 15.33 -6.62
N ILE A 582 -32.04 15.50 -6.79
CA ILE A 582 -31.05 15.13 -5.79
C ILE A 582 -31.20 15.96 -4.52
N VAL A 583 -31.29 17.29 -4.64
CA VAL A 583 -31.45 18.18 -3.48
C VAL A 583 -32.75 17.87 -2.74
N GLN A 584 -33.85 17.65 -3.46
CA GLN A 584 -35.14 17.30 -2.86
C GLN A 584 -35.07 16.01 -2.06
N GLU A 585 -34.49 14.94 -2.61
CA GLU A 585 -34.38 13.66 -1.92
C GLU A 585 -33.41 13.73 -0.73
N CYS A 586 -32.28 14.41 -0.87
CA CYS A 586 -31.33 14.59 0.22
C CYS A 586 -31.93 15.35 1.39
N LEU A 587 -32.64 16.45 1.13
CA LEU A 587 -33.33 17.21 2.18
C LEU A 587 -34.44 16.38 2.83
N ALA A 588 -35.20 15.62 2.05
CA ALA A 588 -36.25 14.77 2.59
C ALA A 588 -35.69 13.64 3.47
N GLN A 589 -34.63 12.96 3.03
CA GLN A 589 -33.95 11.93 3.83
C GLN A 589 -33.29 12.52 5.08
N LEU A 590 -32.67 13.70 4.98
CA LEU A 590 -32.09 14.41 6.13
C LEU A 590 -33.15 14.75 7.19
N ASN A 591 -34.31 15.26 6.76
CA ASN A 591 -35.42 15.58 7.66
C ASN A 591 -36.04 14.33 8.33
N GLN A 592 -35.91 13.16 7.70
CA GLN A 592 -36.42 11.88 8.21
C GLN A 592 -35.34 11.08 8.97
N LEU A 593 -34.10 11.59 9.05
CA LEU A 593 -32.93 10.83 9.46
C LEU A 593 -33.01 10.32 10.91
N SER A 594 -33.57 11.11 11.82
CA SER A 594 -33.80 10.70 13.22
C SER A 594 -34.79 9.55 13.36
N GLU A 595 -35.76 9.43 12.44
CA GLU A 595 -36.76 8.36 12.44
C GLU A 595 -36.26 7.11 11.69
N THR A 596 -35.56 7.29 10.57
CA THR A 596 -35.11 6.17 9.71
C THR A 596 -33.76 5.60 10.11
N GLY A 597 -32.92 6.41 10.76
CA GLY A 597 -31.51 6.12 10.98
C GLY A 597 -30.71 5.90 9.69
N ARG A 598 -31.19 6.35 8.53
CA ARG A 598 -30.55 6.12 7.21
C ARG A 598 -30.82 7.25 6.22
N ALA A 599 -29.76 7.66 5.50
CA ALA A 599 -29.83 8.54 4.34
C ALA A 599 -28.94 8.00 3.19
N SER A 600 -29.41 6.97 2.49
CA SER A 600 -28.63 6.28 1.44
C SER A 600 -28.26 7.19 0.27
N MET A 601 -29.06 8.22 -0.02
CA MET A 601 -28.77 9.14 -1.13
C MET A 601 -27.47 9.92 -0.91
N LEU A 602 -27.09 10.20 0.34
CA LEU A 602 -25.83 10.87 0.67
C LEU A 602 -24.63 9.97 0.33
N HIS A 603 -24.72 8.68 0.65
CA HIS A 603 -23.73 7.68 0.24
C HIS A 603 -23.59 7.63 -1.28
N ASP A 604 -24.70 7.52 -2.00
CA ASP A 604 -24.71 7.37 -3.45
C ASP A 604 -24.12 8.61 -4.15
N ILE A 605 -24.43 9.82 -3.67
CA ILE A 605 -23.82 11.05 -4.19
C ILE A 605 -22.33 11.09 -3.87
N CYS A 606 -21.93 10.75 -2.64
CA CYS A 606 -20.53 10.80 -2.23
C CYS A 606 -19.64 9.93 -3.14
N TYR A 607 -20.07 8.70 -3.43
CA TYR A 607 -19.26 7.74 -4.20
C TYR A 607 -19.55 7.74 -5.71
N HIS A 608 -20.77 8.02 -6.13
CA HIS A 608 -21.21 7.86 -7.53
C HIS A 608 -21.77 9.14 -8.16
N GLY A 609 -21.99 10.22 -7.40
CA GLY A 609 -22.53 11.47 -7.93
C GLY A 609 -21.56 12.22 -8.84
N THR A 610 -22.11 12.97 -9.81
CA THR A 610 -21.36 13.93 -10.64
C THR A 610 -20.95 15.17 -9.84
N ASP A 611 -20.03 15.96 -10.39
CA ASP A 611 -19.61 17.24 -9.78
C ASP A 611 -20.78 18.22 -9.60
N ASN A 612 -21.72 18.24 -10.56
CA ASN A 612 -22.93 19.07 -10.47
C ASN A 612 -23.83 18.63 -9.30
N MET A 613 -24.08 17.33 -9.17
CA MET A 613 -24.88 16.78 -8.06
C MET A 613 -24.27 17.09 -6.70
N LYS A 614 -22.94 16.92 -6.57
CA LYS A 614 -22.18 17.21 -5.35
C LYS A 614 -22.17 18.71 -5.02
N SER A 615 -22.03 19.57 -6.03
CA SER A 615 -22.08 21.02 -5.85
C SER A 615 -23.49 21.49 -5.45
N ALA A 616 -24.54 20.94 -6.07
CA ALA A 616 -25.93 21.23 -5.70
C ALA A 616 -26.26 20.75 -4.28
N PHE A 617 -25.75 19.59 -3.87
CA PHE A 617 -25.82 19.11 -2.50
C PHE A 617 -25.18 20.11 -1.54
N ALA A 618 -23.93 20.53 -1.80
CA ALA A 618 -23.21 21.46 -0.94
C ALA A 618 -23.94 22.82 -0.81
N ALA A 619 -24.44 23.36 -1.92
CA ALA A 619 -25.13 24.65 -1.94
C ALA A 619 -26.49 24.66 -1.21
N HIS A 620 -27.23 23.54 -1.22
CA HIS A 620 -28.62 23.53 -0.77
C HIS A 620 -28.91 22.64 0.44
N VAL A 621 -28.15 21.55 0.61
CA VAL A 621 -28.35 20.59 1.70
C VAL A 621 -27.47 20.94 2.89
N ALA A 622 -26.21 21.33 2.65
CA ALA A 622 -25.25 21.63 3.72
C ALA A 622 -25.73 22.71 4.72
N PRO A 623 -26.39 23.82 4.30
CA PRO A 623 -26.88 24.81 5.25
C PRO A 623 -27.98 24.30 6.20
N GLN A 624 -28.63 23.17 5.88
CA GLN A 624 -29.66 22.59 6.75
C GLN A 624 -29.06 21.71 7.86
N LEU A 625 -27.80 21.26 7.72
CA LEU A 625 -27.11 20.43 8.71
C LEU A 625 -26.99 21.14 10.08
N ASP A 626 -26.89 22.48 10.09
CA ASP A 626 -26.84 23.31 11.30
C ASP A 626 -28.19 23.36 12.05
N THR A 627 -29.29 23.04 11.37
CA THR A 627 -30.65 23.22 11.91
C THR A 627 -31.39 21.92 12.23
N THR A 628 -30.82 20.78 11.84
CA THR A 628 -31.42 19.46 12.07
C THR A 628 -30.90 18.89 13.40
N PRO A 629 -31.77 18.56 14.37
CA PRO A 629 -31.34 17.85 15.57
C PRO A 629 -30.94 16.41 15.22
N LEU A 630 -29.74 15.99 15.64
CA LEU A 630 -29.15 14.70 15.29
C LEU A 630 -28.89 13.85 16.53
N ASP A 631 -29.76 12.87 16.75
CA ASP A 631 -29.57 11.85 17.80
C ASP A 631 -28.38 10.93 17.46
N ASP A 632 -27.70 10.38 18.47
CA ASP A 632 -26.58 9.47 18.29
C ASP A 632 -27.03 8.05 17.88
N ILE A 633 -27.40 7.89 16.62
CA ILE A 633 -27.74 6.61 15.99
C ILE A 633 -26.70 6.31 14.91
N PRO A 634 -26.18 5.06 14.77
CA PRO A 634 -25.09 4.74 13.86
C PRO A 634 -25.22 5.30 12.43
N GLY A 635 -26.39 5.20 11.80
CA GLY A 635 -26.56 5.68 10.43
C GLY A 635 -26.68 7.21 10.29
N VAL A 636 -26.83 7.94 11.39
CA VAL A 636 -26.69 9.41 11.41
C VAL A 636 -25.21 9.79 11.26
N ARG A 637 -24.30 9.03 11.89
CA ARG A 637 -22.85 9.25 11.78
C ARG A 637 -22.38 9.07 10.34
N ASP A 638 -22.81 7.99 9.70
CA ASP A 638 -22.46 7.72 8.30
C ASP A 638 -22.99 8.81 7.37
N ALA A 639 -24.23 9.25 7.56
CA ALA A 639 -24.82 10.34 6.78
C ALA A 639 -24.04 11.65 6.93
N LEU A 640 -23.66 12.02 8.16
CA LEU A 640 -22.84 13.20 8.43
C LEU A 640 -21.46 13.11 7.78
N ASP A 641 -20.79 11.94 7.85
CA ASP A 641 -19.50 11.72 7.18
C ASP A 641 -19.61 11.97 5.67
N TYR A 642 -20.60 11.37 5.00
CA TYR A 642 -20.82 11.58 3.56
C TYR A 642 -21.10 13.04 3.25
N ALA A 643 -21.95 13.71 4.03
CA ALA A 643 -22.28 15.11 3.82
C ALA A 643 -21.04 16.02 3.93
N VAL A 644 -20.25 15.84 4.99
CA VAL A 644 -19.02 16.61 5.23
C VAL A 644 -17.99 16.37 4.12
N ARG A 645 -17.82 15.14 3.66
CA ARG A 645 -16.91 14.82 2.54
C ARG A 645 -17.33 15.49 1.24
N ILE A 646 -18.63 15.52 0.94
CA ILE A 646 -19.16 16.24 -0.23
C ILE A 646 -18.87 17.74 -0.10
N VAL A 647 -19.17 18.35 1.05
CA VAL A 647 -18.97 19.80 1.30
C VAL A 647 -17.49 20.19 1.27
N SER A 648 -16.61 19.39 1.88
CA SER A 648 -15.16 19.64 1.88
C SER A 648 -14.58 19.69 0.45
N THR A 649 -15.11 18.87 -0.46
CA THR A 649 -14.58 18.76 -1.82
C THR A 649 -15.27 19.66 -2.84
N HIS A 650 -16.58 19.87 -2.72
CA HIS A 650 -17.41 20.57 -3.72
C HIS A 650 -18.12 21.83 -3.19
N GLY A 651 -18.06 22.07 -1.88
CA GLY A 651 -18.66 23.27 -1.28
C GLY A 651 -17.80 24.52 -1.46
N SER A 652 -18.48 25.67 -1.50
CA SER A 652 -17.86 27.00 -1.44
C SER A 652 -17.21 27.28 -0.07
N ASP A 653 -16.36 28.30 0.01
CA ASP A 653 -15.76 28.73 1.28
C ASP A 653 -16.85 29.11 2.30
N GLU A 654 -17.94 29.75 1.84
CA GLU A 654 -19.09 30.07 2.69
C GLU A 654 -19.80 28.81 3.22
N GLU A 655 -20.08 27.82 2.37
CA GLU A 655 -20.73 26.57 2.77
C GLU A 655 -19.89 25.77 3.77
N ARG A 656 -18.57 25.67 3.52
CA ARG A 656 -17.64 25.02 4.44
C ARG A 656 -17.62 25.73 5.79
N GLN A 657 -17.62 27.07 5.80
CA GLN A 657 -17.65 27.84 7.03
C GLN A 657 -18.95 27.65 7.81
N VAL A 658 -20.10 27.56 7.14
CA VAL A 658 -21.40 27.28 7.79
C VAL A 658 -21.36 25.94 8.51
N VAL A 659 -20.94 24.86 7.83
CA VAL A 659 -20.87 23.53 8.45
C VAL A 659 -19.80 23.47 9.54
N THR A 660 -18.67 24.14 9.35
CA THR A 660 -17.61 24.24 10.37
C THR A 660 -18.11 24.93 11.63
N ASN A 661 -18.81 26.05 11.50
CA ASN A 661 -19.38 26.79 12.63
C ASN A 661 -20.41 25.94 13.39
N ALA A 662 -21.27 25.20 12.67
CA ALA A 662 -22.26 24.31 13.27
C ALA A 662 -21.58 23.25 14.16
N LEU A 663 -20.54 22.59 13.62
CA LEU A 663 -19.75 21.60 14.35
C LEU A 663 -18.97 22.20 15.54
N GLN A 664 -18.56 23.47 15.46
CA GLN A 664 -17.85 24.17 16.53
C GLN A 664 -18.76 24.70 17.66
N SER A 665 -19.99 25.13 17.34
CA SER A 665 -20.91 25.68 18.35
C SER A 665 -21.35 24.67 19.42
N GLU A 666 -21.08 23.38 19.20
CA GLU A 666 -21.40 22.28 20.11
C GLU A 666 -20.19 21.66 20.84
N LEU A 667 -19.04 22.35 20.93
CA LEU A 667 -17.88 21.88 21.71
C LEU A 667 -17.56 22.87 22.85
N PRO A 668 -17.31 22.44 24.12
CA PRO A 668 -17.13 21.08 24.66
C PRO A 668 -18.15 20.65 25.75
N GLY A 669 -18.51 19.35 25.79
CA GLY A 669 -19.10 18.68 26.97
C GLY A 669 -20.47 18.00 26.85
N ASP A 670 -21.10 17.90 25.68
CA ASP A 670 -22.37 17.18 25.55
C ASP A 670 -22.17 15.67 25.35
N GLU A 671 -22.79 14.89 26.25
CA GLU A 671 -22.57 13.45 26.53
C GLU A 671 -22.90 12.48 25.37
N ASP A 672 -23.37 12.96 24.22
CA ASP A 672 -24.01 12.10 23.20
C ASP A 672 -23.10 11.67 22.03
N TRP A 673 -21.96 12.32 21.73
CA TRP A 673 -21.14 11.98 20.55
C TRP A 673 -19.64 11.80 20.86
N PRO A 674 -18.93 10.81 20.28
CA PRO A 674 -17.49 10.65 20.48
C PRO A 674 -16.69 11.85 19.95
N SER A 675 -15.86 12.45 20.81
CA SER A 675 -15.00 13.61 20.50
C SER A 675 -14.18 13.41 19.22
N GLY A 676 -13.57 12.22 19.05
CA GLY A 676 -12.75 11.88 17.89
C GLY A 676 -13.50 11.95 16.55
N PHE A 677 -14.78 11.57 16.52
CA PHE A 677 -15.60 11.65 15.31
C PHE A 677 -15.93 13.10 14.94
N LYS A 678 -16.32 13.93 15.92
CA LYS A 678 -16.57 15.36 15.69
C LYS A 678 -15.30 16.07 15.16
N ILE A 679 -14.16 15.80 15.77
CA ILE A 679 -12.88 16.37 15.36
C ILE A 679 -12.46 15.87 13.97
N SER A 680 -12.76 14.63 13.58
CA SER A 680 -12.45 14.14 12.23
C SER A 680 -13.28 14.86 11.15
N LEU A 681 -14.55 15.17 11.43
CA LEU A 681 -15.37 15.98 10.54
C LEU A 681 -14.82 17.41 10.42
N LEU A 682 -14.46 18.04 11.55
CA LEU A 682 -13.83 19.36 11.56
C LEU A 682 -12.53 19.39 10.76
N ALA A 683 -11.63 18.43 10.99
CA ALA A 683 -10.37 18.34 10.28
C ALA A 683 -10.54 18.08 8.78
N THR A 684 -11.66 17.47 8.37
CA THR A 684 -11.99 17.26 6.95
C THR A 684 -12.43 18.57 6.27
N LEU A 685 -13.12 19.46 6.98
CA LEU A 685 -13.58 20.75 6.45
C LEU A 685 -12.49 21.83 6.52
N ASP A 686 -11.88 21.96 7.69
CA ASP A 686 -10.79 22.87 7.98
C ASP A 686 -9.71 22.12 8.77
N PRO A 687 -8.66 21.66 8.07
CA PRO A 687 -7.61 20.88 8.70
C PRO A 687 -6.85 21.62 9.79
N GLU A 688 -6.71 22.95 9.71
CA GLU A 688 -5.99 23.74 10.70
C GLU A 688 -6.79 23.80 12.01
N ILE A 689 -8.09 24.11 11.92
CA ILE A 689 -9.01 24.12 13.06
C ILE A 689 -9.13 22.73 13.69
N GLY A 690 -9.37 21.70 12.86
CA GLY A 690 -9.53 20.33 13.37
C GLY A 690 -8.27 19.83 14.06
N CYS A 691 -7.09 20.10 13.50
CA CYS A 691 -5.83 19.73 14.15
C CYS A 691 -5.57 20.50 15.44
N GLN A 692 -5.95 21.78 15.52
CA GLN A 692 -5.86 22.54 16.76
C GLN A 692 -6.79 21.96 17.84
N ALA A 693 -8.00 21.52 17.48
CA ALA A 693 -8.90 20.84 18.39
C ALA A 693 -8.31 19.53 18.94
N ILE A 694 -7.56 18.76 18.13
CA ILE A 694 -6.83 17.58 18.61
C ILE A 694 -5.83 17.99 19.69
N LEU A 695 -5.03 19.03 19.46
CA LEU A 695 -4.01 19.49 20.41
C LEU A 695 -4.65 19.98 21.73
N ASP A 696 -5.78 20.66 21.64
CA ASP A 696 -6.50 21.20 22.79
C ASP A 696 -7.17 20.10 23.62
N GLU A 697 -7.86 19.14 22.98
CA GLU A 697 -8.55 18.03 23.67
C GLU A 697 -7.56 17.00 24.24
N THR A 698 -6.41 16.82 23.60
CA THR A 698 -5.39 15.85 24.06
C THR A 698 -4.31 16.48 24.95
N ARG A 699 -4.52 17.73 25.40
CA ARG A 699 -3.53 18.48 26.21
C ARG A 699 -3.19 17.79 27.53
N ASP A 700 -4.20 17.21 28.18
CA ASP A 700 -4.11 16.58 29.49
C ASP A 700 -4.06 15.07 29.31
N LEU A 701 -2.97 14.47 29.79
CA LEU A 701 -2.70 13.04 29.69
C LEU A 701 -2.41 12.46 31.08
N ASP A 702 -2.83 13.14 32.15
CA ASP A 702 -2.54 12.70 33.53
C ASP A 702 -3.40 11.49 33.91
N ASP A 703 -4.64 11.42 33.42
CA ASP A 703 -5.57 10.31 33.68
C ASP A 703 -5.59 9.24 32.57
N SER A 704 -5.86 7.99 32.96
CA SER A 704 -5.96 6.85 32.04
C SER A 704 -7.13 6.94 31.06
N SER A 705 -8.25 7.55 31.47
CA SER A 705 -9.40 7.77 30.60
C SER A 705 -9.07 8.81 29.53
N GLN A 706 -8.45 9.94 29.93
CA GLN A 706 -8.00 10.98 29.02
C GLN A 706 -6.98 10.45 27.99
N ARG A 707 -6.03 9.60 28.40
CA ARG A 707 -5.12 8.94 27.44
C ARG A 707 -5.85 8.05 26.46
N SER A 708 -6.82 7.26 26.93
CA SER A 708 -7.61 6.37 26.07
C SER A 708 -8.45 7.17 25.07
N GLU A 709 -9.00 8.30 25.49
CA GLU A 709 -9.71 9.24 24.61
C GLU A 709 -8.77 9.87 23.59
N ALA A 710 -7.57 10.31 24.00
CA ALA A 710 -6.57 10.82 23.07
C ALA A 710 -6.16 9.79 22.00
N VAL A 711 -5.97 8.52 22.39
CA VAL A 711 -5.73 7.41 21.46
C VAL A 711 -6.90 7.25 20.49
N ALA A 712 -8.14 7.30 20.97
CA ALA A 712 -9.33 7.22 20.12
C ALA A 712 -9.46 8.40 19.16
N ILE A 713 -9.10 9.61 19.58
CA ILE A 713 -9.09 10.82 18.72
C ILE A 713 -8.08 10.64 17.58
N PHE A 714 -6.82 10.28 17.88
CA PHE A 714 -5.81 10.06 16.83
C PHE A 714 -6.22 8.93 15.86
N ALA A 715 -6.77 7.83 16.40
CA ALA A 715 -7.29 6.73 15.59
C ALA A 715 -8.42 7.17 14.65
N SER A 716 -9.37 7.96 15.16
CA SER A 716 -10.54 8.42 14.39
C SER A 716 -10.17 9.42 13.30
N VAL A 717 -9.20 10.31 13.56
CA VAL A 717 -8.87 11.39 12.62
C VAL A 717 -7.86 10.95 11.55
N PHE A 718 -6.85 10.15 11.91
CA PHE A 718 -5.73 9.83 11.00
C PHE A 718 -5.51 8.32 10.77
N GLY A 719 -6.27 7.44 11.44
CA GLY A 719 -5.99 6.00 11.45
C GLY A 719 -6.60 5.19 10.30
N ASP A 720 -7.63 5.70 9.60
CA ASP A 720 -8.33 4.94 8.55
C ASP A 720 -7.70 5.15 7.16
N ARG A 721 -6.60 4.43 6.91
CA ARG A 721 -5.86 4.45 5.63
C ARG A 721 -6.61 3.77 4.47
N HIS A 722 -7.56 2.88 4.77
CA HIS A 722 -8.24 2.05 3.77
C HIS A 722 -9.47 2.75 3.18
N ASP A 723 -10.18 3.55 3.98
CA ASP A 723 -11.44 4.22 3.56
C ASP A 723 -11.25 5.70 3.14
N ARG A 724 -10.00 6.16 3.00
CA ARG A 724 -9.63 7.53 2.58
C ARG A 724 -10.23 8.66 3.45
N LYS A 725 -10.50 8.41 4.72
CA LYS A 725 -11.09 9.39 5.68
C LYS A 725 -10.08 10.40 6.24
N ILE A 726 -8.88 10.49 5.67
CA ILE A 726 -7.79 11.27 6.27
C ILE A 726 -7.87 12.73 5.81
N PRO A 727 -7.79 13.72 6.73
CA PRO A 727 -7.73 15.14 6.40
C PRO A 727 -6.62 15.49 5.39
N ASN A 728 -6.94 16.33 4.41
CA ASN A 728 -5.95 16.83 3.46
C ASN A 728 -5.11 17.97 4.06
N LEU A 729 -4.08 17.61 4.82
CA LEU A 729 -3.15 18.57 5.42
C LEU A 729 -2.38 19.41 4.38
N ASN A 730 -2.30 19.00 3.12
CA ASN A 730 -1.66 19.79 2.05
C ASN A 730 -2.40 21.09 1.71
N SER A 731 -3.66 21.24 2.13
CA SER A 731 -4.40 22.49 1.99
C SER A 731 -3.87 23.61 2.90
N VAL A 732 -3.17 23.27 3.97
CA VAL A 732 -2.53 24.24 4.88
C VAL A 732 -1.18 24.67 4.28
N PRO A 733 -0.92 25.99 4.09
CA PRO A 733 0.36 26.49 3.60
C PRO A 733 1.54 25.98 4.42
N ALA A 734 2.67 25.72 3.76
CA ALA A 734 3.83 25.04 4.37
C ALA A 734 4.35 25.75 5.63
N GLU A 735 4.31 27.08 5.66
CA GLU A 735 4.78 27.93 6.76
C GLU A 735 3.99 27.68 8.06
N ARG A 736 2.70 27.35 7.93
CA ARG A 736 1.81 27.05 9.06
C ARG A 736 1.71 25.55 9.34
N ARG A 737 1.78 24.75 8.28
CA ARG A 737 1.68 23.30 8.34
C ARG A 737 2.88 22.65 9.06
N VAL A 738 4.10 23.13 8.84
CA VAL A 738 5.29 22.53 9.48
C VAL A 738 5.24 22.65 11.02
N PRO A 739 4.97 23.83 11.62
CA PRO A 739 4.73 23.96 13.05
C PRO A 739 3.56 23.10 13.56
N LEU A 740 2.45 23.06 12.83
CA LEU A 740 1.28 22.25 13.19
C LEU A 740 1.62 20.74 13.25
N LEU A 741 2.30 20.23 12.21
CA LEU A 741 2.76 18.84 12.17
C LEU A 741 3.75 18.53 13.29
N ARG A 742 4.69 19.42 13.60
CA ARG A 742 5.60 19.26 14.75
C ARG A 742 4.79 19.02 16.04
N ASP A 743 3.83 19.89 16.31
CA ASP A 743 3.05 19.83 17.55
C ASP A 743 2.17 18.58 17.62
N LEU A 744 1.54 18.21 16.50
CA LEU A 744 0.75 16.98 16.37
C LEU A 744 1.60 15.72 16.53
N ILE A 745 2.77 15.65 15.88
CA ILE A 745 3.69 14.51 15.99
C ILE A 745 4.13 14.34 17.44
N LEU A 746 4.57 15.42 18.09
CA LEU A 746 4.99 15.36 19.49
C LEU A 746 3.83 14.88 20.38
N ARG A 747 2.63 15.46 20.20
CA ARG A 747 1.43 15.07 20.95
C ARG A 747 1.03 13.62 20.70
N ALA A 748 1.12 13.15 19.46
CA ALA A 748 0.80 11.78 19.09
C ALA A 748 1.76 10.78 19.76
N TYR A 749 3.05 11.08 19.84
CA TYR A 749 4.01 10.22 20.56
C TYR A 749 3.83 10.26 22.09
N GLN A 750 3.32 11.36 22.65
CA GLN A 750 2.98 11.47 24.07
C GLN A 750 1.71 10.68 24.43
N ALA A 751 0.67 10.75 23.60
CA ALA A 751 -0.60 10.08 23.81
C ALA A 751 -0.56 8.59 23.41
N VAL A 752 -0.01 8.31 22.23
CA VAL A 752 0.12 6.97 21.64
C VAL A 752 1.55 6.49 21.88
N ARG A 753 1.85 6.04 23.10
CA ARG A 753 3.23 5.74 23.51
C ARG A 753 3.78 4.48 22.84
N ARG A 754 5.01 4.53 22.33
CA ARG A 754 5.64 3.44 21.55
C ARG A 754 5.83 2.14 22.34
N ASP A 755 6.06 2.23 23.65
CA ASP A 755 6.19 1.07 24.54
C ASP A 755 4.89 0.27 24.70
N GLU A 756 3.76 0.82 24.26
CA GLU A 756 2.44 0.17 24.23
C GLU A 756 1.99 -0.20 22.80
N ASP A 757 2.92 -0.20 21.83
CA ASP A 757 2.62 -0.60 20.46
C ASP A 757 2.28 -2.08 20.37
N VAL A 758 1.23 -2.37 19.60
CA VAL A 758 0.77 -3.74 19.37
C VAL A 758 1.46 -4.26 18.12
N SER A 759 2.22 -5.34 18.27
CA SER A 759 2.82 -6.06 17.15
C SER A 759 1.88 -7.18 16.73
N HIS A 760 1.49 -7.18 15.46
CA HIS A 760 0.74 -8.28 14.85
C HIS A 760 1.64 -9.01 13.86
N ASP A 761 1.68 -10.34 13.96
CA ASP A 761 2.26 -11.18 12.94
C ASP A 761 1.13 -11.80 12.10
N GLY A 762 1.17 -11.59 10.78
CA GLY A 762 0.18 -12.16 9.85
C GLY A 762 -1.07 -11.31 9.58
N VAL A 763 -2.17 -11.97 9.19
CA VAL A 763 -3.43 -11.29 8.87
C VAL A 763 -4.20 -10.98 10.15
N PHE A 764 -4.49 -9.71 10.38
CA PHE A 764 -5.28 -9.22 11.52
C PHE A 764 -6.30 -8.17 11.07
N SER A 765 -7.30 -7.92 11.91
CA SER A 765 -8.21 -6.78 11.73
C SER A 765 -7.77 -5.65 12.68
N PRO A 766 -7.38 -4.48 12.16
CA PRO A 766 -6.89 -3.37 12.99
C PRO A 766 -7.93 -2.90 14.02
N GLY A 767 -7.50 -2.74 15.26
CA GLY A 767 -8.26 -2.10 16.32
C GLY A 767 -7.97 -0.60 16.44
N ILE A 768 -8.62 0.06 17.41
CA ILE A 768 -8.42 1.49 17.72
C ILE A 768 -6.92 1.80 17.95
N ARG A 769 -6.23 0.90 18.67
CA ARG A 769 -4.82 1.09 18.98
C ARG A 769 -3.92 0.99 17.74
N ASP A 770 -4.25 0.11 16.79
CA ASP A 770 -3.50 -0.01 15.53
C ASP A 770 -3.68 1.25 14.67
N ASN A 771 -4.94 1.71 14.56
CA ASN A 771 -5.28 2.95 13.86
C ASN A 771 -4.56 4.18 14.46
N ALA A 772 -4.41 4.23 15.80
CA ALA A 772 -3.63 5.30 16.45
C ALA A 772 -2.11 5.21 16.18
N GLN A 773 -1.57 4.00 16.01
CA GLN A 773 -0.17 3.81 15.60
C GLN A 773 0.03 4.26 14.15
N ASP A 774 -0.93 3.94 13.27
CA ASP A 774 -0.96 4.40 11.88
C ASP A 774 -1.09 5.93 11.77
N ALA A 775 -1.83 6.55 12.70
CA ALA A 775 -1.93 8.01 12.82
C ALA A 775 -0.57 8.67 13.07
N ARG A 776 0.23 8.17 14.03
CA ARG A 776 1.60 8.67 14.27
C ARG A 776 2.46 8.58 13.01
N SER A 777 2.40 7.42 12.34
CA SER A 777 3.15 7.17 11.12
C SER A 777 2.73 8.12 10.00
N PHE A 778 1.41 8.31 9.81
CA PHE A 778 0.87 9.24 8.81
C PHE A 778 1.33 10.68 9.04
N LEU A 779 1.23 11.18 10.27
CA LEU A 779 1.65 12.55 10.60
C LEU A 779 3.14 12.74 10.35
N PHE A 780 3.94 11.76 10.74
CA PHE A 780 5.39 11.79 10.56
C PHE A 780 5.77 11.73 9.07
N ASP A 781 5.19 10.82 8.29
CA ASP A 781 5.40 10.72 6.85
C ASP A 781 4.98 12.01 6.12
N THR A 782 3.84 12.61 6.53
CA THR A 782 3.37 13.89 5.98
C THR A 782 4.38 15.02 6.21
N LEU A 783 5.05 15.07 7.36
CA LEU A 783 6.14 16.03 7.62
C LEU A 783 7.32 15.81 6.68
N LEU A 784 7.73 14.55 6.46
CA LEU A 784 8.87 14.20 5.60
C LEU A 784 8.63 14.51 4.12
N GLU A 785 7.37 14.59 3.68
CA GLU A 785 7.01 14.99 2.32
C GLU A 785 7.11 16.51 2.10
N VAL A 786 7.13 17.32 3.15
CA VAL A 786 7.21 18.78 3.01
C VAL A 786 8.62 19.20 2.58
N ARG A 787 8.74 19.75 1.37
CA ARG A 787 10.00 20.32 0.84
C ARG A 787 10.21 21.76 1.33
N ASN A 788 10.37 21.93 2.64
CA ASN A 788 10.59 23.24 3.28
C ASN A 788 11.78 23.18 4.27
N PRO A 789 12.72 24.14 4.25
CA PRO A 789 13.86 24.16 5.18
C PRO A 789 13.50 24.12 6.67
N ALA A 790 12.31 24.61 7.05
CA ALA A 790 11.82 24.55 8.44
C ALA A 790 11.70 23.11 8.96
N VAL A 791 11.46 22.12 8.09
CA VAL A 791 11.40 20.70 8.44
C VAL A 791 12.71 20.20 9.03
N LEU A 792 13.85 20.71 8.54
CA LEU A 792 15.18 20.34 9.05
C LEU A 792 15.30 20.68 10.54
N SER A 793 14.86 21.88 10.91
CA SER A 793 14.88 22.34 12.30
C SER A 793 13.94 21.50 13.19
N VAL A 794 12.76 21.13 12.68
CA VAL A 794 11.83 20.25 13.39
C VAL A 794 12.45 18.88 13.64
N LEU A 795 13.10 18.27 12.65
CA LEU A 795 13.72 16.94 12.83
C LEU A 795 14.86 16.96 13.85
N HIS A 796 15.66 18.04 13.88
CA HIS A 796 16.65 18.23 14.93
C HIS A 796 16.02 18.41 16.31
N GLU A 797 14.94 19.20 16.41
CA GLU A 797 14.20 19.35 17.66
C GLU A 797 13.66 18.00 18.15
N LEU A 798 12.99 17.24 17.28
CA LEU A 798 12.45 15.92 17.61
C LEU A 798 13.57 14.95 18.03
N ALA A 799 14.75 15.00 17.41
CA ALA A 799 15.89 14.15 17.77
C ALA A 799 16.39 14.37 19.21
N ASP A 800 16.14 15.55 19.77
CA ASP A 800 16.53 15.89 21.15
C ASP A 800 15.39 15.66 22.17
N ARG A 801 14.22 15.18 21.72
CA ARG A 801 13.06 14.88 22.58
C ARG A 801 13.12 13.45 23.16
N PRO A 802 12.75 13.24 24.43
CA PRO A 802 12.75 11.91 25.07
C PRO A 802 11.90 10.86 24.33
N GLU A 803 10.77 11.27 23.75
CA GLU A 803 9.83 10.43 22.99
C GLU A 803 10.50 9.77 21.77
N PHE A 804 11.56 10.38 21.25
CA PHE A 804 12.31 9.95 20.06
C PHE A 804 13.69 9.38 20.40
N SER A 805 13.97 9.10 21.68
CA SER A 805 15.24 8.53 22.15
C SER A 805 15.65 7.21 21.48
N HIS A 806 14.70 6.54 20.82
CA HIS A 806 14.92 5.31 20.07
C HIS A 806 15.43 5.51 18.63
N MET A 807 15.44 6.73 18.10
CA MET A 807 15.87 6.99 16.72
C MET A 807 16.49 8.40 16.48
N PRO A 808 17.30 8.97 17.40
CA PRO A 808 17.82 10.33 17.24
C PRO A 808 18.73 10.46 16.01
N ASP A 809 19.56 9.46 15.74
CA ASP A 809 20.46 9.47 14.58
C ASP A 809 19.72 9.27 13.26
N ARG A 810 18.65 8.46 13.24
CA ARG A 810 17.76 8.37 12.07
C ARG A 810 17.11 9.72 11.76
N LEU A 811 16.66 10.47 12.76
CA LEU A 811 16.05 11.79 12.56
C LEU A 811 17.05 12.80 11.98
N ARG A 812 18.28 12.80 12.48
CA ARG A 812 19.37 13.62 11.92
C ARG A 812 19.72 13.20 10.50
N GLN A 813 19.71 11.90 10.21
CA GLN A 813 19.91 11.38 8.86
C GLN A 813 18.77 11.76 7.92
N MET A 814 17.51 11.67 8.36
CA MET A 814 16.34 12.13 7.60
C MET A 814 16.41 13.63 7.29
N SER A 815 16.88 14.44 8.25
CA SER A 815 17.13 15.88 8.04
C SER A 815 18.13 16.08 6.89
N TYR A 816 19.24 15.36 6.89
CA TYR A 816 20.21 15.39 5.80
C TYR A 816 19.61 14.92 4.45
N GLU A 817 18.85 13.82 4.43
CA GLU A 817 18.17 13.29 3.23
C GLU A 817 17.20 14.32 2.63
N ILE A 818 16.42 14.99 3.47
CA ILE A 818 15.49 16.05 3.05
C ILE A 818 16.25 17.29 2.59
N ALA A 819 17.34 17.67 3.28
CA ALA A 819 18.17 18.79 2.86
C ALA A 819 18.77 18.53 1.45
N ALA A 820 19.19 17.31 1.16
CA ALA A 820 19.64 16.91 -0.17
C ALA A 820 18.52 17.02 -1.21
N GLN A 821 17.29 16.61 -0.88
CA GLN A 821 16.13 16.74 -1.77
C GLN A 821 15.73 18.20 -2.02
N ILE A 822 15.78 19.07 -1.00
CA ILE A 822 15.56 20.52 -1.15
C ILE A 822 16.67 21.16 -2.00
N SER A 823 17.90 20.64 -1.85
CA SER A 823 19.07 21.13 -2.58
C SER A 823 19.11 20.69 -4.04
N ASP A 824 18.47 19.57 -4.41
CA ASP A 824 18.40 19.12 -5.79
C ASP A 824 17.62 20.13 -6.66
N ASP A 825 18.24 20.58 -7.75
CA ASP A 825 17.64 21.60 -8.62
C ASP A 825 16.36 21.09 -9.29
N THR A 826 15.35 21.95 -9.38
CA THR A 826 14.17 21.67 -10.21
C THR A 826 14.65 21.46 -11.65
N PRO A 827 14.23 20.36 -12.32
CA PRO A 827 14.60 20.11 -13.70
C PRO A 827 14.33 21.33 -14.58
N TYR A 828 15.29 21.69 -15.43
CA TYR A 828 15.14 22.83 -16.33
C TYR A 828 13.84 22.68 -17.14
N PRO A 829 12.95 23.69 -17.14
CA PRO A 829 11.85 23.71 -18.08
C PRO A 829 12.40 23.56 -19.50
N LEU A 830 11.72 22.77 -20.33
CA LEU A 830 12.18 22.48 -21.70
C LEU A 830 12.61 23.75 -22.48
N PRO A 831 11.91 24.90 -22.40
CA PRO A 831 12.35 26.13 -23.05
C PRO A 831 13.68 26.67 -22.52
N ALA A 832 13.90 26.64 -21.20
CA ALA A 832 15.14 27.09 -20.57
C ALA A 832 16.33 26.20 -20.96
N PHE A 833 16.12 24.88 -21.00
CA PHE A 833 17.13 23.94 -21.48
C PHE A 833 17.47 24.18 -22.95
N GLN A 834 16.47 24.38 -23.82
CA GLN A 834 16.71 24.65 -25.24
C GLN A 834 17.48 25.95 -25.49
N ALA A 835 17.19 27.00 -24.71
CA ALA A 835 17.93 28.26 -24.79
C ALA A 835 19.39 28.10 -24.33
N LEU A 836 19.63 27.33 -23.27
CA LEU A 836 20.98 27.02 -22.82
C LEU A 836 21.75 26.20 -23.86
N ASP A 837 21.15 25.14 -24.41
CA ASP A 837 21.79 24.24 -25.38
C ASP A 837 22.09 24.92 -26.73
N ARG A 838 21.11 25.65 -27.29
CA ARG A 838 21.22 26.23 -28.63
C ARG A 838 21.85 27.61 -28.65
N GLU A 839 21.54 28.44 -27.65
CA GLU A 839 21.88 29.86 -27.64
C GLU A 839 22.90 30.20 -26.54
N ASN A 840 23.27 29.21 -25.71
CA ASN A 840 24.13 29.39 -24.56
C ASN A 840 23.60 30.54 -23.65
N ALA A 841 22.28 30.59 -23.50
CA ALA A 841 21.55 31.56 -22.71
C ALA A 841 20.85 30.86 -21.53
N PHE A 842 21.33 31.11 -20.31
CA PHE A 842 20.70 30.60 -19.10
C PHE A 842 19.50 31.49 -18.74
N ILE A 843 18.29 31.02 -19.08
CA ILE A 843 17.04 31.73 -18.81
C ILE A 843 16.53 31.31 -17.43
N PRO A 844 16.40 32.23 -16.46
CA PRO A 844 15.86 31.90 -15.15
C PRO A 844 14.35 31.62 -15.23
N TYR A 845 13.87 30.72 -14.40
CA TYR A 845 12.47 30.25 -14.36
C TYR A 845 11.90 30.15 -12.92
N ASP A 846 12.71 30.51 -11.92
CA ASP A 846 12.34 30.68 -10.52
C ASP A 846 13.33 31.64 -9.82
N ASN A 847 13.13 31.95 -8.54
CA ASN A 847 14.01 32.85 -7.80
C ASN A 847 15.45 32.30 -7.64
N ARG A 848 15.61 30.98 -7.53
CA ARG A 848 16.92 30.34 -7.37
C ARG A 848 17.75 30.39 -8.65
N SER A 849 17.16 30.05 -9.79
CA SER A 849 17.78 30.20 -11.11
C SER A 849 18.00 31.67 -11.45
N LEU A 850 17.13 32.60 -11.02
CA LEU A 850 17.35 34.03 -11.14
C LEU A 850 18.59 34.50 -10.35
N PHE A 851 18.76 34.01 -9.12
CA PHE A 851 19.96 34.25 -8.31
C PHE A 851 21.22 33.71 -9.00
N THR A 852 21.20 32.46 -9.47
CA THR A 852 22.31 31.84 -10.22
C THR A 852 22.66 32.64 -11.48
N ALA A 853 21.64 33.07 -12.23
CA ALA A 853 21.81 33.88 -13.43
C ALA A 853 22.43 35.24 -13.11
N MET A 854 21.95 35.94 -12.07
CA MET A 854 22.51 37.22 -11.62
C MET A 854 23.97 37.08 -11.21
N MET A 855 24.30 36.12 -10.33
CA MET A 855 25.66 35.92 -9.84
C MET A 855 26.60 35.54 -10.98
N GLY A 856 26.19 34.65 -11.89
CA GLY A 856 26.98 34.31 -13.08
C GLY A 856 27.30 35.51 -13.98
N ARG A 857 26.42 36.52 -14.05
CA ARG A 857 26.72 37.77 -14.77
C ARG A 857 27.72 38.65 -14.03
N LEU A 858 27.64 38.72 -12.70
CA LEU A 858 28.60 39.47 -11.89
C LEU A 858 29.99 38.81 -11.91
N ASP A 859 30.06 37.48 -11.90
CA ASP A 859 31.31 36.73 -12.04
C ASP A 859 31.94 36.95 -13.41
N ALA A 860 31.15 36.92 -14.48
CA ALA A 860 31.63 37.24 -15.83
C ALA A 860 32.13 38.69 -15.93
N PHE A 861 31.46 39.64 -15.26
CA PHE A 861 31.87 41.04 -15.20
C PHE A 861 33.21 41.22 -14.49
N GLU A 862 33.38 40.58 -13.33
CA GLU A 862 34.64 40.56 -12.60
C GLU A 862 35.77 39.96 -13.46
N HIS A 863 35.53 38.79 -14.05
CA HIS A 863 36.52 38.13 -14.91
C HIS A 863 36.96 39.02 -16.07
N ASP A 864 36.01 39.63 -16.81
CA ASP A 864 36.32 40.53 -17.92
C ASP A 864 37.15 41.74 -17.45
N ILE A 865 36.83 42.34 -16.30
CA ILE A 865 37.58 43.51 -15.83
C ILE A 865 39.00 43.16 -15.43
N LEU A 866 39.19 42.02 -14.75
CA LEU A 866 40.48 41.63 -14.19
C LEU A 866 41.40 40.99 -15.24
N HIS A 867 40.83 40.34 -16.27
CA HIS A 867 41.61 39.50 -17.18
C HIS A 867 41.50 39.86 -18.67
N ALA A 868 40.64 40.79 -19.10
CA ALA A 868 40.53 41.12 -20.52
C ALA A 868 41.76 41.88 -21.07
N GLU A 869 42.16 41.52 -22.30
CA GLU A 869 43.34 42.09 -22.98
C GLU A 869 43.23 43.59 -23.27
N ASP A 870 42.00 44.10 -23.47
CA ASP A 870 41.69 45.50 -23.78
C ASP A 870 41.73 46.44 -22.55
N ARG A 871 42.05 45.90 -21.37
CA ARG A 871 42.20 46.59 -20.08
C ARG A 871 41.01 47.50 -19.69
N PRO A 872 39.79 46.96 -19.55
CA PRO A 872 38.60 47.73 -19.13
C PRO A 872 38.80 48.42 -17.78
N ILE A 873 39.64 47.82 -16.92
CA ILE A 873 40.03 48.31 -15.60
C ILE A 873 40.54 49.77 -15.60
N LYS A 874 41.24 50.19 -16.66
CA LYS A 874 41.76 51.57 -16.74
C LYS A 874 40.64 52.60 -16.87
N ALA A 875 39.61 52.30 -17.65
CA ALA A 875 38.45 53.16 -17.80
C ALA A 875 37.61 53.15 -16.51
N LEU A 876 37.47 51.97 -15.88
CA LEU A 876 36.73 51.81 -14.62
C LEU A 876 37.35 52.64 -13.48
N ARG A 877 38.68 52.69 -13.38
CA ARG A 877 39.39 53.51 -12.39
C ARG A 877 39.18 55.01 -12.55
N LEU A 878 38.80 55.50 -13.74
CA LEU A 878 38.51 56.92 -13.95
C LEU A 878 37.13 57.34 -13.42
N LEU A 879 36.26 56.39 -13.07
CA LEU A 879 34.95 56.68 -12.52
C LEU A 879 35.08 56.98 -11.02
N ASP A 880 34.75 58.20 -10.62
CA ASP A 880 34.81 58.67 -9.22
C ASP A 880 33.49 58.47 -8.47
N GLN A 881 32.35 58.60 -9.15
CA GLN A 881 31.03 58.48 -8.52
C GLN A 881 30.49 57.05 -8.63
N GLU A 882 29.79 56.60 -7.59
CA GLU A 882 29.07 55.32 -7.57
C GLU A 882 28.03 55.24 -8.70
N SER A 883 27.36 56.35 -9.02
CA SER A 883 26.39 56.43 -10.13
C SER A 883 27.00 56.15 -11.50
N ASP A 884 28.25 56.59 -11.70
CA ASP A 884 28.96 56.40 -12.97
C ASP A 884 29.41 54.94 -13.09
N LEU A 885 29.89 54.37 -11.99
CA LEU A 885 30.21 52.94 -11.88
C LEU A 885 28.97 52.08 -12.15
N ARG A 886 27.85 52.36 -11.49
CA ARG A 886 26.57 51.68 -11.73
C ARG A 886 26.16 51.72 -13.20
N SER A 887 26.24 52.89 -13.83
CA SER A 887 25.94 53.06 -15.26
C SER A 887 26.89 52.25 -16.16
N PHE A 888 28.16 52.16 -15.79
CA PHE A 888 29.13 51.32 -16.49
C PHE A 888 28.76 49.83 -16.39
N ILE A 889 28.45 49.33 -15.19
CA ILE A 889 28.04 47.93 -14.99
C ILE A 889 26.77 47.62 -15.77
N SER A 890 25.74 48.48 -15.68
CA SER A 890 24.49 48.29 -16.44
C SER A 890 24.72 48.22 -17.94
N ASN A 891 25.59 49.08 -18.50
CA ASN A 891 25.91 49.04 -19.92
C ASN A 891 26.72 47.80 -20.30
N TRP A 892 27.65 47.36 -19.46
CA TRP A 892 28.40 46.13 -19.67
C TRP A 892 27.45 44.91 -19.70
N LEU A 893 26.53 44.84 -18.75
CA LEU A 893 25.53 43.78 -18.64
C LEU A 893 24.61 43.76 -19.86
N ARG A 894 24.03 44.91 -20.25
CA ARG A 894 23.20 45.05 -21.47
C ARG A 894 23.91 44.54 -22.72
N GLY A 895 25.21 44.80 -22.87
CA GLY A 895 25.98 44.38 -24.04
C GLY A 895 26.23 42.87 -24.16
N ARG A 896 26.10 42.12 -23.05
CA ARG A 896 26.48 40.69 -22.96
C ARG A 896 25.34 39.77 -22.49
N ASP A 897 24.16 40.33 -22.26
CA ASP A 897 23.02 39.64 -21.71
C ASP A 897 22.40 38.56 -22.63
N ARG A 898 22.58 38.65 -23.95
CA ARG A 898 21.93 37.76 -24.93
C ARG A 898 20.39 37.77 -24.87
N GLY A 899 19.80 38.82 -24.31
CA GLY A 899 18.35 39.05 -24.31
C GLY A 899 17.58 38.38 -23.17
N VAL A 900 18.28 37.87 -22.15
CA VAL A 900 17.70 37.25 -20.95
C VAL A 900 17.07 38.29 -20.02
N PHE A 901 17.76 39.42 -19.80
CA PHE A 901 17.38 40.46 -18.85
C PHE A 901 17.10 41.80 -19.54
N ASP A 902 16.06 42.48 -19.08
CA ASP A 902 15.90 43.91 -19.24
C ASP A 902 16.47 44.64 -18.01
N PHE A 903 17.38 45.59 -18.26
CA PHE A 903 18.00 46.40 -17.21
C PHE A 903 17.31 47.75 -17.17
N THR A 904 16.31 47.90 -16.31
CA THR A 904 15.58 49.15 -16.14
C THR A 904 16.34 50.10 -15.21
N GLN A 905 16.31 51.39 -15.57
CA GLN A 905 16.56 52.50 -14.65
C GLN A 905 15.20 53.19 -14.54
N GLU A 906 14.54 53.15 -13.38
CA GLU A 906 13.20 53.72 -13.25
C GLU A 906 13.17 55.23 -13.55
N ALA A 907 12.05 55.65 -14.14
CA ALA A 907 11.76 57.05 -14.44
C ALA A 907 11.46 57.83 -13.15
N VAL A 908 11.98 59.05 -13.09
CA VAL A 908 11.96 59.96 -11.94
C VAL A 908 10.54 60.34 -11.52
N VAL A 909 10.15 60.02 -10.27
CA VAL A 909 9.15 60.76 -9.49
C VAL A 909 9.88 61.53 -8.39
N ALA A 910 9.42 62.74 -8.12
CA ALA A 910 10.22 63.89 -7.70
C ALA A 910 10.79 63.92 -6.26
N ASP A 911 10.92 62.80 -5.54
CA ASP A 911 11.45 62.85 -4.15
C ASP A 911 12.18 61.60 -3.63
N GLU A 912 12.61 60.65 -4.49
CA GLU A 912 13.38 59.47 -4.05
C GLU A 912 14.82 59.45 -4.60
N ASN A 913 15.78 59.16 -3.71
CA ASN A 913 17.20 58.99 -4.04
C ASN A 913 17.39 57.76 -4.95
N ARG A 914 18.13 57.98 -6.05
CA ARG A 914 18.43 57.08 -7.20
C ARG A 914 18.60 55.57 -6.91
N THR A 915 17.85 54.77 -7.68
CA THR A 915 17.71 53.29 -7.73
C THR A 915 18.98 52.46 -7.98
N ASP A 916 19.04 51.31 -7.30
CA ASP A 916 20.02 50.22 -7.46
C ASP A 916 19.85 49.41 -8.76
N LEU A 917 20.85 48.57 -9.09
CA LEU A 917 20.91 47.87 -10.38
C LEU A 917 19.93 46.69 -10.39
N ARG A 918 18.84 46.80 -11.16
CA ARG A 918 17.80 45.76 -11.26
C ARG A 918 17.94 44.93 -12.54
N LEU A 919 17.79 43.62 -12.40
CA LEU A 919 17.78 42.65 -13.50
C LEU A 919 16.37 42.06 -13.62
N HIS A 920 15.64 42.46 -14.66
CA HIS A 920 14.31 41.94 -14.94
C HIS A 920 14.39 40.82 -15.98
N PRO A 921 14.31 39.54 -15.58
CA PRO A 921 14.23 38.45 -16.54
C PRO A 921 12.98 38.58 -17.42
N LYS A 922 13.09 38.31 -18.71
CA LYS A 922 11.91 38.34 -19.61
C LYS A 922 10.98 37.14 -19.43
N SER A 923 11.46 36.08 -18.79
CA SER A 923 10.76 34.82 -18.55
C SER A 923 9.86 34.84 -17.32
N LEU A 924 10.04 35.81 -16.41
CA LEU A 924 9.42 35.84 -15.08
C LEU A 924 8.92 37.25 -14.75
N GLN A 925 8.04 37.36 -13.77
CA GLN A 925 7.61 38.68 -13.25
C GLN A 925 8.56 39.18 -12.16
N GLU A 926 9.25 38.28 -11.47
CA GLU A 926 10.21 38.59 -10.43
C GLU A 926 11.45 39.30 -11.00
N TYR A 927 12.20 40.00 -10.14
CA TYR A 927 13.44 40.65 -10.53
C TYR A 927 14.49 40.56 -9.43
N ALA A 928 15.76 40.60 -9.84
CA ALA A 928 16.89 40.63 -8.93
C ALA A 928 17.42 42.05 -8.77
N THR A 929 17.95 42.37 -7.59
CA THR A 929 18.54 43.69 -7.31
C THR A 929 20.00 43.56 -6.87
N VAL A 930 20.83 44.49 -7.29
CA VAL A 930 22.23 44.60 -6.88
C VAL A 930 22.46 45.96 -6.24
N GLU A 931 22.66 45.94 -4.93
CA GLU A 931 23.05 47.08 -4.12
C GLU A 931 24.55 47.33 -4.33
N LEU A 932 24.91 48.43 -4.98
CA LEU A 932 26.31 48.70 -5.33
C LEU A 932 26.91 49.73 -4.38
N LYS A 933 27.96 49.36 -3.65
CA LYS A 933 28.72 50.29 -2.81
C LYS A 933 30.21 50.31 -3.18
N ARG A 934 30.89 51.41 -2.85
CA ARG A 934 32.34 51.60 -3.09
C ARG A 934 33.15 51.39 -1.82
N GLU A 935 34.47 51.31 -2.00
CA GLU A 935 35.39 51.17 -0.87
C GLU A 935 35.34 52.33 0.13
N THR A 936 34.71 53.46 -0.16
CA THR A 936 34.71 54.64 0.71
C THR A 936 33.99 54.42 2.05
N TRP A 937 33.07 53.45 2.13
CA TRP A 937 32.25 53.15 3.31
C TRP A 937 33.04 52.39 4.40
N SER A 938 32.55 52.47 5.63
CA SER A 938 32.97 51.67 6.79
C SER A 938 32.21 50.34 6.85
N ILE A 939 32.69 49.38 7.67
CA ILE A 939 32.00 48.08 7.82
C ILE A 939 30.59 48.29 8.36
N SER A 940 30.39 49.14 9.36
CA SER A 940 29.05 49.43 9.90
C SER A 940 28.10 50.01 8.86
N GLU A 941 28.61 50.83 7.93
CA GLU A 941 27.78 51.35 6.83
C GLU A 941 27.41 50.25 5.82
N PHE A 942 28.30 49.28 5.56
CA PHE A 942 27.95 48.11 4.75
C PHE A 942 26.93 47.21 5.44
N GLU A 943 27.05 47.01 6.75
CA GLU A 943 26.05 46.28 7.56
C GLU A 943 24.68 46.96 7.44
N THR A 944 24.61 48.29 7.62
CA THR A 944 23.39 49.06 7.41
C THR A 944 22.85 48.92 5.99
N ALA A 945 23.71 48.93 4.96
CA ALA A 945 23.25 48.72 3.59
C ALA A 945 22.65 47.32 3.38
N LEU A 946 23.22 46.29 3.98
CA LEU A 946 22.69 44.93 3.92
C LEU A 946 21.33 44.81 4.62
N HIS A 947 21.26 45.20 5.90
CA HIS A 947 20.06 45.02 6.72
C HIS A 947 18.93 45.99 6.33
N ASP A 948 19.22 47.28 6.23
CA ASP A 948 18.17 48.30 6.12
C ASP A 948 17.80 48.61 4.67
N GLN A 949 18.77 48.60 3.74
CA GLN A 949 18.53 48.95 2.34
C GLN A 949 18.18 47.70 1.52
N LEU A 950 19.10 46.74 1.44
CA LEU A 950 18.90 45.56 0.61
C LEU A 950 17.76 44.68 1.13
N VAL A 951 17.83 44.24 2.39
CA VAL A 951 16.80 43.37 2.97
C VAL A 951 15.55 44.17 3.39
N GLY A 952 15.75 45.24 4.16
CA GLY A 952 14.69 46.02 4.79
C GLY A 952 13.83 46.86 3.84
N GLN A 953 14.31 47.17 2.63
CA GLN A 953 13.53 47.93 1.63
C GLN A 953 13.29 47.12 0.36
N TYR A 954 14.35 46.66 -0.31
CA TYR A 954 14.18 46.05 -1.63
C TYR A 954 13.56 44.66 -1.59
N LEU A 955 14.08 43.77 -0.73
CA LEU A 955 13.63 42.38 -0.69
C LEU A 955 12.30 42.15 0.05
N GLN A 956 11.72 43.22 0.62
CA GLN A 956 10.35 43.19 1.13
C GLN A 956 9.31 43.18 0.01
N HIS A 957 9.67 43.62 -1.20
CA HIS A 957 8.73 43.61 -2.32
C HIS A 957 8.41 42.17 -2.75
N GLU A 958 7.13 41.86 -2.98
CA GLU A 958 6.64 40.54 -3.40
C GLU A 958 7.36 39.95 -4.63
N ARG A 959 7.81 40.80 -5.57
CA ARG A 959 8.50 40.42 -6.81
C ARG A 959 10.02 40.42 -6.70
N CYS A 960 10.60 40.73 -5.55
CA CYS A 960 12.05 40.82 -5.37
C CYS A 960 12.49 40.01 -4.15
N LYS A 961 12.98 38.80 -4.41
CA LYS A 961 13.53 37.89 -3.38
C LYS A 961 15.01 37.57 -3.61
N VAL A 962 15.62 38.18 -4.63
CA VAL A 962 16.98 37.91 -5.08
C VAL A 962 17.80 39.20 -4.99
N GLY A 963 18.89 39.18 -4.23
CA GLY A 963 19.69 40.36 -3.92
C GLY A 963 21.19 40.10 -3.85
N CYS A 964 22.00 41.09 -4.23
CA CYS A 964 23.46 41.07 -4.02
C CYS A 964 23.97 42.43 -3.53
N LEU A 965 24.76 42.44 -2.45
CA LEU A 965 25.56 43.62 -2.06
C LEU A 965 26.92 43.52 -2.76
N LEU A 966 27.11 44.36 -3.78
CA LEU A 966 28.33 44.43 -4.57
C LEU A 966 29.25 45.55 -4.06
N ILE A 967 30.39 45.17 -3.49
CA ILE A 967 31.43 46.08 -3.01
C ILE A 967 32.54 46.18 -4.05
N CYS A 968 32.68 47.35 -4.65
CA CYS A 968 33.68 47.61 -5.67
C CYS A 968 34.84 48.42 -5.09
N GLN A 969 36.04 47.85 -5.10
CA GLN A 969 37.24 48.49 -4.57
C GLN A 969 38.14 49.01 -5.69
N ARG A 970 38.18 50.34 -5.83
CA ARG A 970 39.09 51.02 -6.78
C ARG A 970 40.46 51.32 -6.20
N VAL A 971 40.54 51.56 -4.89
CA VAL A 971 41.79 51.91 -4.21
C VAL A 971 42.01 50.92 -3.08
N GLN A 972 43.23 50.41 -2.96
CA GLN A 972 43.57 49.53 -1.84
C GLN A 972 43.28 50.26 -0.52
N LYS A 973 42.33 49.70 0.21
CA LYS A 973 41.82 50.18 1.48
C LYS A 973 41.75 48.98 2.41
N GLN A 974 42.03 49.25 3.67
CA GLN A 974 41.75 48.33 4.75
C GLN A 974 40.71 48.94 5.68
N TRP A 975 39.85 48.12 6.25
CA TRP A 975 38.79 48.52 7.16
C TRP A 975 39.15 48.16 8.59
N ARG A 976 38.66 48.95 9.54
CA ARG A 976 38.87 48.68 10.96
C ARG A 976 37.99 47.50 11.37
N ASN A 977 38.61 46.42 11.83
CA ASN A 977 37.90 45.25 12.35
C ASN A 977 36.95 45.66 13.51
N PRO A 978 35.63 45.37 13.41
CA PRO A 978 34.64 45.68 14.44
C PRO A 978 34.86 44.92 15.76
N GLU A 979 35.49 43.75 15.73
CA GLU A 979 35.77 42.89 16.89
C GLU A 979 37.07 43.27 17.64
N GLY A 980 37.81 44.27 17.16
CA GLY A 980 39.05 44.72 17.78
C GLY A 980 40.25 43.81 17.46
N GLY A 981 40.71 43.85 16.21
CA GLY A 981 41.85 43.09 15.70
C GLY A 981 42.62 43.83 14.59
N PRO A 982 43.45 43.12 13.80
CA PRO A 982 44.14 43.73 12.65
C PRO A 982 43.14 44.28 11.62
N MET A 983 43.57 45.28 10.85
CA MET A 983 42.74 45.85 9.78
C MET A 983 42.40 44.77 8.73
N TRP A 984 41.16 44.75 8.27
CA TRP A 984 40.64 43.80 7.29
C TRP A 984 40.84 44.29 5.86
N GLY A 985 41.18 43.39 4.93
CA GLY A 985 41.06 43.62 3.50
C GLY A 985 39.63 43.36 3.01
N LEU A 986 39.40 43.46 1.70
CA LEU A 986 38.06 43.28 1.13
C LEU A 986 37.54 41.85 1.35
N GLN A 987 38.41 40.86 1.27
CA GLN A 987 38.02 39.46 1.43
C GLN A 987 37.48 39.19 2.84
N GLU A 988 38.13 39.69 3.89
CA GLU A 988 37.64 39.53 5.26
C GLU A 988 36.32 40.29 5.49
N VAL A 989 36.15 41.47 4.89
CA VAL A 989 34.89 42.23 4.95
C VAL A 989 33.74 41.47 4.27
N VAL A 990 33.98 40.88 3.11
CA VAL A 990 32.98 40.07 2.40
C VAL A 990 32.59 38.84 3.20
N ILE A 991 33.55 38.13 3.81
CA ILE A 991 33.26 36.97 4.67
C ILE A 991 32.36 37.37 5.84
N HIS A 992 32.70 38.46 6.54
CA HIS A 992 31.91 38.97 7.66
C HIS A 992 30.45 39.30 7.27
N LEU A 993 30.27 40.04 6.19
CA LEU A 993 28.93 40.42 5.71
C LEU A 993 28.16 39.21 5.16
N GLN A 994 28.84 38.25 4.54
CA GLN A 994 28.20 37.03 4.04
C GLN A 994 27.70 36.16 5.19
N THR A 995 28.41 36.12 6.33
CA THR A 995 27.91 35.46 7.54
C THR A 995 26.58 36.08 8.01
N GLN A 996 26.48 37.41 8.05
CA GLN A 996 25.22 38.08 8.40
C GLN A 996 24.12 37.84 7.35
N ALA A 997 24.46 37.83 6.05
CA ALA A 997 23.51 37.51 4.99
C ALA A 997 22.95 36.08 5.14
N ASN A 998 23.79 35.12 5.54
CA ASN A 998 23.37 33.76 5.82
C ASN A 998 22.41 33.67 7.02
N GLU A 999 22.65 34.44 8.07
CA GLU A 999 21.72 34.55 9.21
C GLU A 999 20.37 35.12 8.77
N LEU A 1000 20.36 36.16 7.93
CA LEU A 1000 19.12 36.73 7.38
C LEU A 1000 18.34 35.74 6.51
N MET A 1001 19.02 34.99 5.65
CA MET A 1001 18.40 33.92 4.85
C MET A 1001 17.88 32.77 5.70
N SER A 1002 18.52 32.47 6.84
CA SER A 1002 18.01 31.45 7.77
C SER A 1002 16.68 31.86 8.42
N GLN A 1003 16.48 33.16 8.61
CA GLN A 1003 15.25 33.73 9.16
C GLN A 1003 14.17 33.95 8.09
N ASN A 1004 14.57 34.12 6.82
CA ASN A 1004 13.69 34.36 5.68
C ASN A 1004 14.11 33.43 4.53
N PRO A 1005 13.70 32.15 4.54
CA PRO A 1005 14.19 31.12 3.61
C PRO A 1005 13.87 31.40 2.14
N GLU A 1006 12.93 32.29 1.85
CA GLU A 1006 12.58 32.72 0.50
C GLU A 1006 13.61 33.67 -0.12
N LEU A 1007 14.52 34.24 0.67
CA LEU A 1007 15.54 35.18 0.21
C LEU A 1007 16.76 34.47 -0.35
N HIS A 1008 17.27 34.98 -1.48
CA HIS A 1008 18.55 34.59 -2.05
C HIS A 1008 19.51 35.78 -2.05
N LEU A 1009 20.44 35.79 -1.09
CA LEU A 1009 21.35 36.89 -0.80
C LEU A 1009 22.83 36.51 -0.99
N SER A 1010 23.61 37.41 -1.56
CA SER A 1010 25.07 37.27 -1.63
C SER A 1010 25.79 38.59 -1.41
N ILE A 1011 26.99 38.52 -0.85
CA ILE A 1011 27.94 39.64 -0.77
C ILE A 1011 29.08 39.34 -1.74
N LYS A 1012 29.35 40.27 -2.65
CA LYS A 1012 30.44 40.13 -3.63
C LYS A 1012 31.38 41.32 -3.55
N GLY A 1013 32.67 41.05 -3.37
CA GLY A 1013 33.73 42.05 -3.44
C GLY A 1013 34.50 41.93 -4.75
N ILE A 1014 34.68 43.03 -5.48
CA ILE A 1014 35.55 43.10 -6.66
C ILE A 1014 36.68 44.10 -6.37
N ASP A 1015 37.90 43.60 -6.21
CA ASP A 1015 39.11 44.43 -6.09
C ASP A 1015 39.74 44.64 -7.47
N TYR A 1016 39.72 45.88 -7.93
CA TYR A 1016 40.33 46.29 -9.19
C TYR A 1016 41.32 47.45 -8.98
N SER A 1017 41.94 47.54 -7.81
CA SER A 1017 42.79 48.65 -7.39
C SER A 1017 44.19 48.76 -7.98
#